data_AF-A0A101SES9-F1
#
_entry.id   AF-A0A101SES9-F1
#
_cell.length_a   1.000
_cell.length_b   1.000
_cell.length_c   1.000
_cell.angle_alpha   90.00
_cell.angle_beta   90.00
_cell.angle_gamma   90.00
#
_symmetry.space_group_name_H-M   'P 1'
#
loop_
_entity.id
_entity.type
_entity.pdbx_description
1 polymer ?
#
loop_
_entity_poly.entity_id
_entity_poly.type
_entity_poly.pdbx_seq_one_letter_code
_entity_poly.pdbx_strand_id
1 'polypeptide(L)'
;MSVVDTRLVQTAVIGTKDSDQPVILPEEPYNLDQFRRHFRGKRFWCGTLLGGCGEELMTKRYETKVCHFAHFPDRTGMAPACHRVANGADSADHLFIKRDLTEWLKAQGVRVQAELRNLGTGPGDAVDFWLPSTRQRLRFQLCLQDYRTWYRAEQELGTSSEQMDWVFGAEGPISANMVQRQGYALRVKCETHGSDRRVLIGVERTGRPVTWSSLDDCRLTSDGLVTPVLEELLSDRSVTQRGKGAWLRPATFPLRADQIVFAIDAKAPTPKHSPLAAEGRYIIAADVKPASSRIIRAHVSLPADVPMPTEQYVYRLHGVARLLLTDPDPQDGAQWAVRADGVIQLSGIEAERTGLWRPGVALPEPVRTTPDVPVPEQRTVTGQTATASGRANSAAQSTSSSSTGPDPDMVTRVRKALEDFARRRTLTAWSTLGLVAKVNLVRLSATDRRDLLIAVDRPASPDKPVLSALVRDSGGRPLPDMTTIIRKLGLQPPTDDVTLKLWCDREKERAYQTHSASGVRLIPARLALGSDGKASGPPIVPQPNKRNAQSGSGHPQRQGLLEEGVARLRKALTQAEELLPRLSGRHHKRLSDTIKGARRRLNTYESARAKGTPYLDWLGSRSDTPSHHARLLLRAIEAVEPHAGPQPTPKTEPPVASQPVPPPRITQPISSSPQGKESGSQSPRDHSADQFDELVNQFREAQRVLDVDRAEQIYRMAGPIYKAQLSPAAQHRNRPILAEMRTWVGVQQPNRSSSLLRRCRRLIHQMRDEKDKLSTDALVALVAEAEALSERVTLSDGEKKDLARWQRHLQTRREAEQSASADDPSENEHVGEARLSQSQILQLASTVRTLLEQTARGQSLTTWGELRRRLGESVLPRLHPDDQGEVLVAVDRDTPANEPLLSSLIVVGDGEIHPLYRHVAFSLDRDVPLSDAALRSEWTVEVLRLRTLWKHR
;
A
#
# COMPACT_ATOMS: atom_id res chain seq x y z
N MET A 1 -14.59 29.46 1.22
CA MET A 1 -15.12 28.11 0.94
C MET A 1 -16.05 27.74 2.07
N SER A 2 -17.28 27.32 1.78
CA SER A 2 -18.21 26.83 2.81
C SER A 2 -17.79 25.45 3.30
N VAL A 3 -17.81 25.23 4.62
CA VAL A 3 -17.58 23.90 5.20
C VAL A 3 -18.77 23.00 4.84
N VAL A 4 -18.52 21.91 4.12
CA VAL A 4 -19.55 20.94 3.74
C VAL A 4 -20.08 20.23 4.99
N ASP A 5 -21.40 20.21 5.18
CA ASP A 5 -22.02 19.52 6.31
C ASP A 5 -22.07 18.00 6.05
N THR A 6 -21.03 17.30 6.52
CA THR A 6 -20.84 15.85 6.37
C THR A 6 -21.86 15.00 7.14
N ARG A 7 -22.77 15.60 7.91
CA ARG A 7 -23.84 14.90 8.64
C ARG A 7 -25.02 14.51 7.74
N LEU A 8 -25.11 15.09 6.54
CA LEU A 8 -26.24 14.93 5.62
C LEU A 8 -25.89 13.97 4.48
N VAL A 9 -26.82 13.10 4.10
CA VAL A 9 -26.58 12.07 3.06
C VAL A 9 -26.61 12.72 1.67
N GLN A 10 -25.44 12.86 1.04
CA GLN A 10 -25.31 13.47 -0.29
C GLN A 10 -25.33 12.47 -1.45
N THR A 11 -25.12 11.18 -1.20
CA THR A 11 -25.03 10.17 -2.26
C THR A 11 -25.96 8.98 -2.04
N ALA A 12 -26.49 8.47 -3.15
CA ALA A 12 -27.41 7.34 -3.21
C ALA A 12 -27.05 6.42 -4.40
N VAL A 13 -27.74 5.29 -4.53
CA VAL A 13 -27.70 4.46 -5.73
C VAL A 13 -29.06 4.39 -6.41
N ILE A 14 -29.06 4.27 -7.75
CA ILE A 14 -30.28 4.28 -8.56
C ILE A 14 -30.79 2.85 -8.80
N GLY A 15 -32.10 2.65 -8.68
CA GLY A 15 -32.79 1.44 -9.13
C GLY A 15 -33.08 0.44 -8.01
N THR A 16 -32.04 -0.17 -7.45
CA THR A 16 -32.14 -1.09 -6.30
C THR A 16 -31.07 -0.78 -5.24
N LYS A 17 -31.28 -1.26 -4.01
CA LYS A 17 -30.33 -1.07 -2.91
C LYS A 17 -28.93 -1.68 -3.12
N ASP A 18 -28.81 -2.68 -4.00
CA ASP A 18 -27.57 -3.40 -4.32
C ASP A 18 -26.99 -2.95 -5.68
N SER A 19 -27.48 -1.83 -6.22
CA SER A 19 -27.03 -1.23 -7.49
C SER A 19 -25.66 -0.57 -7.34
N ASP A 20 -24.85 -0.67 -8.40
CA ASP A 20 -23.54 0.00 -8.51
C ASP A 20 -23.60 1.31 -9.32
N GLN A 21 -24.80 1.84 -9.55
CA GLN A 21 -25.05 3.10 -10.26
C GLN A 21 -25.16 4.26 -9.25
N PRO A 22 -24.08 5.02 -8.99
CA PRO A 22 -24.10 6.09 -8.00
C PRO A 22 -24.82 7.32 -8.51
N VAL A 23 -25.28 8.13 -7.57
CA VAL A 23 -25.78 9.47 -7.85
C VAL A 23 -25.48 10.39 -6.68
N ILE A 24 -25.08 11.63 -6.99
CA ILE A 24 -24.87 12.71 -6.03
C ILE A 24 -26.06 13.67 -6.11
N LEU A 25 -26.53 14.15 -4.97
CA LEU A 25 -27.52 15.22 -4.93
C LEU A 25 -26.82 16.57 -5.03
N PRO A 26 -27.31 17.51 -5.86
CA PRO A 26 -26.83 18.88 -5.81
C PRO A 26 -27.21 19.55 -4.49
N GLU A 27 -26.30 20.35 -3.94
CA GLU A 27 -26.49 21.07 -2.68
C GLU A 27 -27.49 22.24 -2.84
N GLU A 28 -27.51 22.88 -4.01
CA GLU A 28 -28.36 24.04 -4.29
C GLU A 28 -29.77 23.65 -4.76
N PRO A 29 -30.84 24.30 -4.27
CA PRO A 29 -32.23 23.95 -4.60
C PRO A 29 -32.56 24.04 -6.10
N TYR A 30 -31.99 25.00 -6.84
CA TYR A 30 -32.19 25.12 -8.29
C TYR A 30 -31.62 23.89 -9.04
N ASN A 31 -30.41 23.48 -8.67
CA ASN A 31 -29.76 22.30 -9.24
C ASN A 31 -30.52 21.01 -8.86
N LEU A 32 -31.06 20.94 -7.64
CA LEU A 32 -31.95 19.85 -7.22
C LEU A 32 -33.25 19.78 -8.06
N ASP A 33 -33.83 20.92 -8.44
CA ASP A 33 -35.04 20.93 -9.27
C ASP A 33 -34.75 20.50 -10.71
N GLN A 34 -33.55 20.76 -11.24
CA GLN A 34 -33.07 20.16 -12.50
C GLN A 34 -32.81 18.64 -12.35
N PHE A 35 -32.15 18.23 -11.27
CA PHE A 35 -31.88 16.82 -10.93
C PHE A 35 -33.17 15.98 -10.89
N ARG A 36 -34.21 16.49 -10.22
CA ARG A 36 -35.53 15.83 -10.14
C ARG A 36 -36.21 15.66 -11.50
N ARG A 37 -35.98 16.58 -12.45
CA ARG A 37 -36.47 16.44 -13.84
C ARG A 37 -35.68 15.39 -14.60
N HIS A 38 -34.35 15.37 -14.46
CA HIS A 38 -33.47 14.42 -15.13
C HIS A 38 -33.73 12.97 -14.68
N PHE A 39 -33.86 12.75 -13.36
CA PHE A 39 -34.12 11.42 -12.78
C PHE A 39 -35.62 11.13 -12.53
N ARG A 40 -36.53 11.76 -13.30
CA ARG A 40 -37.98 11.58 -13.14
C ARG A 40 -38.37 10.09 -13.25
N GLY A 41 -39.08 9.58 -12.24
CA GLY A 41 -39.52 8.18 -12.17
C GLY A 41 -38.43 7.18 -11.75
N LYS A 42 -37.21 7.63 -11.41
CA LYS A 42 -36.20 6.78 -10.77
C LYS A 42 -36.41 6.76 -9.25
N ARG A 43 -35.97 5.66 -8.62
CA ARG A 43 -35.95 5.45 -7.16
C ARG A 43 -34.51 5.46 -6.67
N PHE A 44 -34.29 6.07 -5.52
CA PHE A 44 -32.98 6.26 -4.89
C PHE A 44 -32.90 5.42 -3.62
N TRP A 45 -31.74 4.82 -3.36
CA TRP A 45 -31.55 3.92 -2.22
C TRP A 45 -30.29 4.26 -1.44
N CYS A 46 -30.34 4.05 -0.13
CA CYS A 46 -29.20 4.09 0.77
C CYS A 46 -28.35 2.83 0.54
N GLY A 47 -27.62 2.79 -0.57
CA GLY A 47 -27.10 1.56 -1.16
C GLY A 47 -26.19 0.75 -0.23
N THR A 48 -26.30 -0.57 -0.29
CA THR A 48 -25.47 -1.50 0.48
C THR A 48 -23.99 -1.38 0.10
N LEU A 49 -23.71 -1.11 -1.18
CA LEU A 49 -22.38 -0.79 -1.69
C LEU A 49 -21.83 0.58 -1.22
N LEU A 50 -22.65 1.44 -0.61
CA LEU A 50 -22.23 2.68 0.05
C LEU A 50 -22.02 2.51 1.57
N GLY A 51 -22.14 1.28 2.09
CA GLY A 51 -22.26 1.03 3.54
C GLY A 51 -23.61 1.48 4.12
N GLY A 52 -24.62 1.69 3.27
CA GLY A 52 -25.97 2.08 3.65
C GLY A 52 -26.85 0.91 4.13
N CYS A 53 -27.95 1.23 4.80
CA CYS A 53 -28.91 0.26 5.33
C CYS A 53 -29.75 -0.46 4.27
N GLY A 54 -29.76 0.04 3.03
CA GLY A 54 -30.53 -0.51 1.91
C GLY A 54 -31.97 0.00 1.81
N GLU A 55 -32.38 0.95 2.64
CA GLU A 55 -33.70 1.58 2.59
C GLU A 55 -33.83 2.66 1.50
N GLU A 56 -35.06 2.99 1.12
CA GLU A 56 -35.33 3.98 0.08
C GLU A 56 -35.08 5.43 0.59
N LEU A 57 -34.60 6.29 -0.31
CA LEU A 57 -34.28 7.69 -0.06
C LEU A 57 -35.21 8.62 -0.85
N MET A 58 -35.68 9.67 -0.18
CA MET A 58 -36.33 10.83 -0.78
C MET A 58 -35.37 12.03 -0.85
N THR A 59 -35.60 12.94 -1.81
CA THR A 59 -34.82 14.19 -1.90
C THR A 59 -35.47 15.29 -1.07
N LYS A 60 -34.72 15.91 -0.15
CA LYS A 60 -35.16 17.09 0.61
C LYS A 60 -34.60 18.36 -0.03
N ARG A 61 -35.50 19.25 -0.43
CA ARG A 61 -35.17 20.59 -0.95
C ARG A 61 -35.22 21.59 0.19
N TYR A 62 -34.18 22.40 0.31
CA TYR A 62 -34.09 23.51 1.27
C TYR A 62 -33.55 24.75 0.56
N GLU A 63 -33.96 25.94 1.03
CA GLU A 63 -33.49 27.23 0.50
C GLU A 63 -32.49 27.91 1.45
N THR A 64 -32.51 27.53 2.73
CA THR A 64 -31.65 28.06 3.80
C THR A 64 -30.66 27.02 4.35
N LYS A 65 -30.67 25.81 3.80
CA LYS A 65 -29.83 24.67 4.20
C LYS A 65 -29.42 23.86 2.96
N VAL A 66 -28.40 23.03 3.12
CA VAL A 66 -27.93 22.11 2.08
C VAL A 66 -29.01 21.09 1.72
N CYS A 67 -29.35 20.98 0.43
CA CYS A 67 -30.22 19.91 -0.06
C CYS A 67 -29.55 18.55 0.14
N HIS A 68 -30.32 17.52 0.54
CA HIS A 68 -29.78 16.19 0.85
C HIS A 68 -30.81 15.07 0.65
N PHE A 69 -30.34 13.83 0.60
CA PHE A 69 -31.20 12.66 0.70
C PHE A 69 -31.61 12.42 2.15
N ALA A 70 -32.86 12.02 2.37
CA ALA A 70 -33.36 11.54 3.65
C ALA A 70 -34.06 10.20 3.45
N HIS A 71 -34.02 9.31 4.45
CA HIS A 71 -34.80 8.09 4.42
C HIS A 71 -36.30 8.41 4.44
N PHE A 72 -37.11 7.57 3.78
CA PHE A 72 -38.55 7.58 4.04
C PHE A 72 -38.81 7.18 5.50
N PRO A 73 -39.78 7.82 6.19
CA PRO A 73 -40.17 7.40 7.52
C PRO A 73 -40.80 6.00 7.47
N ASP A 74 -40.59 5.23 8.54
CA ASP A 74 -41.17 3.91 8.74
C ASP A 74 -42.68 3.98 9.07
N ARG A 75 -43.29 2.83 9.36
CA ARG A 75 -44.71 2.73 9.70
C ARG A 75 -45.10 3.44 11.01
N THR A 76 -44.14 3.83 11.83
CA THR A 76 -44.34 4.59 13.07
C THR A 76 -44.06 6.10 12.89
N GLY A 77 -43.66 6.52 11.68
CA GLY A 77 -43.28 7.89 11.37
C GLY A 77 -41.81 8.23 11.66
N MET A 78 -41.01 7.26 12.12
CA MET A 78 -39.62 7.45 12.51
C MET A 78 -38.67 7.15 11.36
N ALA A 79 -37.55 7.86 11.27
CA ALA A 79 -36.52 7.53 10.27
C ALA A 79 -35.84 6.19 10.64
N PRO A 80 -35.65 5.25 9.70
CA PRO A 80 -34.97 3.99 9.97
C PRO A 80 -33.52 4.21 10.43
N ALA A 81 -33.07 3.41 11.40
CA ALA A 81 -31.72 3.48 11.94
C ALA A 81 -30.69 3.13 10.84
N CYS A 82 -29.93 4.13 10.41
CA CYS A 82 -28.90 3.97 9.39
C CYS A 82 -27.52 3.93 10.06
N HIS A 83 -26.79 2.83 9.89
CA HIS A 83 -25.42 2.67 10.41
C HIS A 83 -24.33 3.20 9.46
N ARG A 84 -24.72 4.00 8.46
CA ARG A 84 -23.81 4.56 7.46
C ARG A 84 -22.94 5.65 8.09
N VAL A 85 -21.64 5.40 8.15
CA VAL A 85 -20.65 6.30 8.77
C VAL A 85 -20.26 7.45 7.82
N ALA A 86 -20.11 7.17 6.52
CA ALA A 86 -19.73 8.15 5.52
C ALA A 86 -20.96 8.63 4.72
N ASN A 87 -21.35 9.90 4.92
CA ASN A 87 -22.56 10.48 4.34
C ASN A 87 -22.29 11.60 3.31
N GLY A 88 -21.06 12.13 3.27
CA GLY A 88 -20.65 13.20 2.34
C GLY A 88 -20.57 12.79 0.86
N ALA A 89 -20.19 13.73 0.00
CA ALA A 89 -20.07 13.52 -1.45
C ALA A 89 -19.05 12.43 -1.84
N ASP A 90 -17.98 12.31 -1.05
CA ASP A 90 -16.87 11.36 -1.14
C ASP A 90 -17.27 9.89 -0.89
N SER A 91 -18.34 9.67 -0.11
CA SER A 91 -18.79 8.33 0.30
C SER A 91 -19.27 7.40 -0.82
N ALA A 92 -19.28 7.86 -2.08
CA ALA A 92 -19.58 7.08 -3.27
C ALA A 92 -18.45 7.07 -4.31
N ASP A 93 -17.26 7.59 -3.99
CA ASP A 93 -16.17 7.79 -4.95
C ASP A 93 -15.71 6.49 -5.63
N HIS A 94 -15.71 5.36 -4.89
CA HIS A 94 -15.46 4.04 -5.47
C HIS A 94 -16.47 3.64 -6.55
N LEU A 95 -17.74 4.03 -6.42
CA LEU A 95 -18.75 3.76 -7.44
C LEU A 95 -18.60 4.68 -8.64
N PHE A 96 -18.30 5.97 -8.42
CA PHE A 96 -18.01 6.91 -9.52
C PHE A 96 -16.77 6.48 -10.30
N ILE A 97 -15.68 6.15 -9.60
CA ILE A 97 -14.46 5.58 -10.19
C ILE A 97 -14.77 4.29 -10.96
N LYS A 98 -15.53 3.35 -10.38
CA LYS A 98 -15.90 2.11 -11.08
C LYS A 98 -16.68 2.38 -12.36
N ARG A 99 -17.68 3.26 -12.32
CA ARG A 99 -18.51 3.62 -13.48
C ARG A 99 -17.67 4.30 -14.56
N ASP A 100 -17.02 5.41 -14.23
CA ASP A 100 -16.37 6.30 -15.19
C ASP A 100 -15.18 5.61 -15.86
N LEU A 101 -14.34 4.86 -15.12
CA LEU A 101 -13.26 4.10 -15.74
C LEU A 101 -13.76 2.92 -16.58
N THR A 102 -14.87 2.29 -16.18
CA THR A 102 -15.46 1.21 -17.00
C THR A 102 -15.98 1.76 -18.34
N GLU A 103 -16.53 2.97 -18.35
CA GLU A 103 -17.02 3.63 -19.56
C GLU A 103 -15.86 4.16 -20.42
N TRP A 104 -14.87 4.83 -19.81
CA TRP A 104 -13.64 5.31 -20.46
C TRP A 104 -12.83 4.18 -21.11
N LEU A 105 -12.60 3.06 -20.41
CA LEU A 105 -11.92 1.88 -20.99
C LEU A 105 -12.71 1.27 -22.17
N LYS A 106 -14.04 1.18 -22.04
CA LYS A 106 -14.89 0.70 -23.16
C LYS A 106 -14.86 1.63 -24.36
N ALA A 107 -14.80 2.95 -24.15
CA ALA A 107 -14.70 3.93 -25.23
C ALA A 107 -13.37 3.77 -26.01
N GLN A 108 -12.30 3.33 -25.34
CA GLN A 108 -11.02 2.95 -25.96
C GLN A 108 -11.02 1.52 -26.55
N GLY A 109 -12.16 0.83 -26.60
CA GLY A 109 -12.26 -0.55 -27.10
C GLY A 109 -11.68 -1.61 -26.15
N VAL A 110 -11.29 -1.24 -24.92
CA VAL A 110 -10.66 -2.13 -23.95
C VAL A 110 -11.71 -2.91 -23.17
N ARG A 111 -11.62 -4.24 -23.20
CA ARG A 111 -12.45 -5.11 -22.37
C ARG A 111 -11.91 -5.12 -20.93
N VAL A 112 -12.74 -4.68 -19.99
CA VAL A 112 -12.40 -4.60 -18.56
C VAL A 112 -13.38 -5.40 -17.69
N GLN A 113 -12.87 -5.96 -16.59
CA GLN A 113 -13.63 -6.47 -15.45
C GLN A 113 -13.33 -5.60 -14.23
N ALA A 114 -14.35 -5.09 -13.56
CA ALA A 114 -14.20 -4.17 -12.42
C ALA A 114 -14.85 -4.74 -11.15
N GLU A 115 -14.09 -4.81 -10.06
CA GLU A 115 -14.49 -5.35 -8.76
C GLU A 115 -14.32 -4.31 -7.64
N LEU A 116 -15.31 -4.23 -6.75
CA LEU A 116 -15.23 -3.41 -5.53
C LEU A 116 -14.63 -4.25 -4.41
N ARG A 117 -13.70 -3.67 -3.65
CA ARG A 117 -12.98 -4.35 -2.57
C ARG A 117 -13.34 -3.74 -1.23
N ASN A 118 -13.64 -4.61 -0.27
CA ASN A 118 -13.67 -4.28 1.15
C ASN A 118 -12.37 -4.81 1.78
N LEU A 119 -11.65 -3.92 2.43
CA LEU A 119 -10.31 -4.13 3.01
C LEU A 119 -10.32 -3.89 4.53
N GLY A 120 -11.50 -3.73 5.13
CA GLY A 120 -11.72 -3.62 6.58
C GLY A 120 -12.50 -2.37 7.01
N THR A 121 -12.54 -1.31 6.19
CA THR A 121 -13.24 -0.06 6.52
C THR A 121 -14.61 0.06 5.84
N GLY A 122 -14.84 -0.57 4.69
CA GLY A 122 -16.12 -0.54 4.01
C GLY A 122 -16.13 -1.13 2.59
N PRO A 123 -17.30 -1.16 1.93
CA PRO A 123 -17.43 -1.68 0.56
C PRO A 123 -16.75 -0.83 -0.54
N GLY A 124 -16.18 0.32 -0.18
CA GLY A 124 -15.52 1.27 -1.10
C GLY A 124 -14.03 1.46 -0.85
N ASP A 125 -13.38 0.52 -0.16
CA ASP A 125 -11.98 0.66 0.26
C ASP A 125 -11.00 0.69 -0.93
N ALA A 126 -11.29 -0.09 -1.97
CA ALA A 126 -10.60 0.01 -3.26
C ALA A 126 -11.48 -0.46 -4.44
N VAL A 127 -11.06 -0.10 -5.66
CA VAL A 127 -11.63 -0.60 -6.92
C VAL A 127 -10.53 -1.27 -7.75
N ASP A 128 -10.74 -2.53 -8.11
CA ASP A 128 -9.82 -3.32 -8.93
C ASP A 128 -10.34 -3.39 -10.37
N PHE A 129 -9.49 -3.10 -11.34
CA PHE A 129 -9.76 -3.31 -12.76
C PHE A 129 -8.78 -4.35 -13.32
N TRP A 130 -9.32 -5.39 -13.95
CA TRP A 130 -8.55 -6.38 -14.70
C TRP A 130 -8.85 -6.24 -16.19
N LEU A 131 -7.79 -6.13 -17.00
CA LEU A 131 -7.83 -5.93 -18.44
C LEU A 131 -7.20 -7.16 -19.13
N PRO A 132 -7.99 -8.20 -19.47
CA PRO A 132 -7.45 -9.47 -19.95
C PRO A 132 -6.65 -9.35 -21.26
N SER A 133 -7.06 -8.45 -22.16
CA SER A 133 -6.44 -8.27 -23.47
C SER A 133 -5.02 -7.70 -23.38
N THR A 134 -4.75 -6.78 -22.45
CA THR A 134 -3.44 -6.15 -22.26
C THR A 134 -2.61 -6.82 -21.16
N ARG A 135 -3.23 -7.69 -20.35
CA ARG A 135 -2.66 -8.28 -19.13
C ARG A 135 -2.22 -7.22 -18.12
N GLN A 136 -3.09 -6.24 -17.90
CA GLN A 136 -2.89 -5.13 -16.95
C GLN A 136 -3.93 -5.16 -15.85
N ARG A 137 -3.50 -4.83 -14.63
CA ARG A 137 -4.33 -4.54 -13.48
C ARG A 137 -4.14 -3.09 -13.04
N LEU A 138 -5.23 -2.45 -12.65
CA LEU A 138 -5.24 -1.14 -12.00
C LEU A 138 -5.94 -1.30 -10.65
N ARG A 139 -5.34 -0.80 -9.56
CA ARG A 139 -6.04 -0.67 -8.27
C ARG A 139 -6.14 0.80 -7.85
N PHE A 140 -7.37 1.22 -7.66
CA PHE A 140 -7.72 2.52 -7.09
C PHE A 140 -7.93 2.33 -5.59
N GLN A 141 -6.89 2.60 -4.81
CA GLN A 141 -6.84 2.41 -3.36
C GLN A 141 -7.34 3.69 -2.67
N LEU A 142 -8.54 3.65 -2.08
CA LEU A 142 -9.16 4.84 -1.47
C LEU A 142 -8.95 4.89 0.04
N CYS A 143 -9.02 3.75 0.74
CA CYS A 143 -8.67 3.71 2.16
C CYS A 143 -7.14 3.70 2.34
N LEU A 144 -6.68 4.33 3.44
CA LEU A 144 -5.29 4.22 3.88
C LEU A 144 -5.00 2.80 4.33
N GLN A 145 -3.84 2.26 3.94
CA GLN A 145 -3.35 0.96 4.38
C GLN A 145 -1.96 1.06 4.99
N ASP A 146 -1.64 0.10 5.85
CA ASP A 146 -0.26 -0.14 6.26
C ASP A 146 0.53 -0.83 5.14
N TYR A 147 1.85 -0.69 5.21
CA TYR A 147 2.76 -1.21 4.21
C TYR A 147 2.67 -2.72 3.98
N ARG A 148 2.42 -3.52 5.02
CA ARG A 148 2.39 -4.99 4.92
C ARG A 148 1.13 -5.47 4.22
N THR A 149 -0.01 -4.84 4.50
CA THR A 149 -1.27 -5.15 3.83
C THR A 149 -1.22 -4.78 2.36
N TRP A 150 -0.71 -3.58 2.04
CA TRP A 150 -0.47 -3.16 0.66
C TRP A 150 0.51 -4.08 -0.07
N TYR A 151 1.66 -4.41 0.54
CA TYR A 151 2.67 -5.25 -0.09
C TYR A 151 2.19 -6.69 -0.31
N ARG A 152 1.37 -7.24 0.59
CA ARG A 152 0.71 -8.54 0.35
C ARG A 152 -0.21 -8.45 -0.86
N ALA A 153 -1.00 -7.39 -0.99
CA ALA A 153 -1.88 -7.20 -2.14
C ALA A 153 -1.09 -7.02 -3.46
N GLU A 154 0.06 -6.34 -3.43
CA GLU A 154 1.00 -6.26 -4.55
C GLU A 154 1.48 -7.66 -4.99
N GLN A 155 1.81 -8.55 -4.04
CA GLN A 155 2.21 -9.94 -4.33
C GLN A 155 1.03 -10.82 -4.81
N GLU A 156 -0.18 -10.61 -4.28
CA GLU A 156 -1.38 -11.37 -4.66
C GLU A 156 -1.94 -10.97 -6.04
N LEU A 157 -1.75 -9.71 -6.45
CA LEU A 157 -2.20 -9.19 -7.76
C LEU A 157 -1.11 -9.24 -8.83
N GLY A 158 0.15 -8.99 -8.45
CA GLY A 158 1.29 -8.94 -9.34
C GLY A 158 1.83 -10.33 -9.68
N THR A 159 1.22 -11.01 -10.65
CA THR A 159 1.91 -12.14 -11.31
C THR A 159 3.02 -11.61 -12.20
N SER A 160 4.12 -12.36 -12.37
CA SER A 160 5.29 -11.94 -13.16
C SER A 160 5.02 -11.60 -14.63
N SER A 161 3.82 -11.93 -15.13
CA SER A 161 3.37 -11.68 -16.50
C SER A 161 2.31 -10.57 -16.63
N GLU A 162 1.93 -9.94 -15.52
CA GLU A 162 0.89 -8.92 -15.46
C GLU A 162 1.48 -7.57 -15.01
N GLN A 163 1.07 -6.49 -15.67
CA GLN A 163 1.39 -5.13 -15.25
C GLN A 163 0.43 -4.73 -14.13
N MET A 164 0.93 -4.03 -13.11
CA MET A 164 0.13 -3.58 -11.97
C MET A 164 0.40 -2.11 -11.64
N ASP A 165 -0.61 -1.26 -11.86
CA ASP A 165 -0.57 0.16 -11.51
C ASP A 165 -1.42 0.45 -10.26
N TRP A 166 -0.87 1.27 -9.37
CA TRP A 166 -1.53 1.73 -8.16
C TRP A 166 -1.88 3.21 -8.25
N VAL A 167 -3.14 3.53 -7.95
CA VAL A 167 -3.66 4.90 -7.91
C VAL A 167 -4.24 5.16 -6.52
N PHE A 168 -3.73 6.16 -5.82
CA PHE A 168 -4.05 6.40 -4.40
C PHE A 168 -5.00 7.59 -4.21
N GLY A 169 -6.08 7.39 -3.46
CA GLY A 169 -7.00 8.48 -3.07
C GLY A 169 -6.33 9.43 -2.07
N ALA A 170 -6.08 8.93 -0.87
CA ALA A 170 -5.38 9.67 0.18
C ALA A 170 -3.86 9.71 -0.01
N GLU A 171 -3.21 10.73 0.57
CA GLU A 171 -1.75 10.79 0.67
C GLU A 171 -1.30 9.94 1.86
N GLY A 172 -0.17 9.24 1.73
CA GLY A 172 0.34 8.44 2.84
C GLY A 172 1.69 7.79 2.56
N PRO A 173 2.18 6.97 3.51
CA PRO A 173 3.51 6.36 3.43
C PRO A 173 3.75 5.55 2.15
N ILE A 174 2.70 4.95 1.58
CA ILE A 174 2.80 4.13 0.36
C ILE A 174 2.93 5.02 -0.89
N SER A 175 2.15 6.11 -1.01
CA SER A 175 2.29 7.03 -2.17
C SER A 175 3.66 7.71 -2.14
N ALA A 176 4.12 8.15 -0.97
CA ALA A 176 5.46 8.70 -0.77
C ALA A 176 6.56 7.68 -1.10
N ASN A 177 6.40 6.40 -0.72
CA ASN A 177 7.36 5.35 -1.08
C ASN A 177 7.38 5.08 -2.60
N MET A 178 6.23 5.17 -3.27
CA MET A 178 6.15 5.07 -4.73
C MET A 178 6.88 6.24 -5.41
N VAL A 179 6.64 7.48 -4.96
CA VAL A 179 7.38 8.68 -5.42
C VAL A 179 8.89 8.50 -5.27
N GLN A 180 9.37 7.96 -4.14
CA GLN A 180 10.81 7.72 -3.91
C GLN A 180 11.43 6.68 -4.87
N ARG A 181 10.67 5.69 -5.33
CA ARG A 181 11.19 4.55 -6.12
C ARG A 181 11.14 4.78 -7.63
N GLN A 182 10.07 5.38 -8.13
CA GLN A 182 9.84 5.60 -9.57
C GLN A 182 9.80 7.08 -9.99
N GLY A 183 9.88 8.02 -9.03
CA GLY A 183 9.86 9.47 -9.26
C GLY A 183 8.47 10.10 -9.27
N TYR A 184 7.41 9.29 -9.16
CA TYR A 184 6.01 9.73 -9.13
C TYR A 184 5.08 8.75 -8.41
N ALA A 185 3.90 9.20 -8.00
CA ALA A 185 2.77 8.33 -7.68
C ALA A 185 1.51 8.81 -8.42
N LEU A 186 0.68 7.86 -8.86
CA LEU A 186 -0.64 8.18 -9.41
C LEU A 186 -1.63 8.41 -8.27
N ARG A 187 -2.45 9.45 -8.41
CA ARG A 187 -3.46 9.85 -7.43
C ARG A 187 -4.84 9.88 -8.08
N VAL A 188 -5.88 9.74 -7.27
CA VAL A 188 -7.28 9.92 -7.71
C VAL A 188 -8.00 10.86 -6.76
N LYS A 189 -8.87 11.71 -7.30
CA LYS A 189 -9.92 12.40 -6.54
C LYS A 189 -11.18 12.51 -7.37
N CYS A 190 -12.32 12.69 -6.71
CA CYS A 190 -13.57 13.03 -7.38
C CYS A 190 -14.00 14.46 -7.02
N GLU A 191 -14.29 15.27 -8.03
CA GLU A 191 -14.80 16.64 -7.87
C GLU A 191 -16.26 16.74 -8.29
N THR A 192 -17.09 17.41 -7.48
CA THR A 192 -18.50 17.65 -7.79
C THR A 192 -18.65 18.90 -8.64
N HIS A 193 -19.38 18.81 -9.75
CA HIS A 193 -19.66 19.93 -10.64
C HIS A 193 -21.17 19.96 -10.97
N GLY A 194 -21.96 20.60 -10.09
CA GLY A 194 -23.42 20.58 -10.17
C GLY A 194 -23.99 19.23 -9.78
N SER A 195 -24.71 18.56 -10.68
CA SER A 195 -25.25 17.21 -10.47
C SER A 195 -24.32 16.07 -10.90
N ASP A 196 -23.09 16.38 -11.25
CA ASP A 196 -22.08 15.46 -11.77
C ASP A 196 -20.91 15.34 -10.79
N ARG A 197 -20.24 14.18 -10.76
CA ARG A 197 -19.09 13.93 -9.90
C ARG A 197 -18.03 13.20 -10.72
N ARG A 198 -16.94 13.92 -11.01
CA ARG A 198 -15.95 13.59 -12.04
C ARG A 198 -14.67 13.06 -11.44
N VAL A 199 -14.17 11.98 -12.00
CA VAL A 199 -12.88 11.39 -11.65
C VAL A 199 -11.74 12.19 -12.29
N LEU A 200 -10.76 12.56 -11.47
CA LEU A 200 -9.52 13.20 -11.89
C LEU A 200 -8.32 12.35 -11.48
N ILE A 201 -7.36 12.19 -12.40
CA ILE A 201 -6.12 11.45 -12.16
C ILE A 201 -4.98 12.44 -11.94
N GLY A 202 -4.26 12.29 -10.83
CA GLY A 202 -3.18 13.18 -10.41
C GLY A 202 -1.81 12.52 -10.52
N VAL A 203 -0.77 13.34 -10.70
CA VAL A 203 0.63 12.92 -10.57
C VAL A 203 1.25 13.63 -9.38
N GLU A 204 1.61 12.87 -8.36
CA GLU A 204 2.36 13.32 -7.17
C GLU A 204 3.86 13.18 -7.44
N ARG A 205 4.67 14.15 -6.99
CA ARG A 205 6.14 14.15 -7.13
C ARG A 205 6.79 14.81 -5.90
N THR A 206 8.04 14.45 -5.61
CA THR A 206 8.81 15.03 -4.50
C THR A 206 8.84 16.57 -4.58
N GLY A 207 8.35 17.23 -3.54
CA GLY A 207 8.42 18.69 -3.41
C GLY A 207 7.59 19.48 -4.43
N ARG A 208 6.61 18.87 -5.11
CA ARG A 208 5.71 19.56 -6.05
C ARG A 208 4.25 19.23 -5.76
N PRO A 209 3.31 20.18 -5.95
CA PRO A 209 1.89 19.91 -5.80
C PRO A 209 1.40 18.85 -6.83
N VAL A 210 0.40 18.06 -6.43
CA VAL A 210 -0.21 17.05 -7.31
C VAL A 210 -0.85 17.74 -8.51
N THR A 211 -0.39 17.42 -9.72
CA THR A 211 -0.96 17.99 -10.96
C THR A 211 -2.08 17.08 -11.45
N TRP A 212 -3.29 17.62 -11.58
CA TRP A 212 -4.52 16.86 -11.87
C TRP A 212 -4.93 16.98 -13.34
N SER A 213 -5.30 15.86 -13.96
CA SER A 213 -5.80 15.74 -15.32
C SER A 213 -7.21 15.15 -15.33
N SER A 214 -8.03 15.47 -16.34
CA SER A 214 -9.30 14.77 -16.56
C SER A 214 -9.03 13.31 -16.93
N LEU A 215 -9.95 12.40 -16.58
CA LEU A 215 -9.89 11.02 -17.08
C LEU A 215 -9.91 11.00 -18.62
N ASP A 216 -10.66 11.89 -19.26
CA ASP A 216 -10.72 12.04 -20.73
C ASP A 216 -9.38 12.47 -21.36
N ASP A 217 -8.53 13.17 -20.60
CA ASP A 217 -7.18 13.58 -21.04
C ASP A 217 -6.15 12.44 -20.80
N CYS A 218 -6.52 11.37 -20.10
CA CYS A 218 -5.66 10.24 -19.80
C CYS A 218 -5.72 9.15 -20.88
N ARG A 219 -4.66 8.36 -20.96
CA ARG A 219 -4.47 7.25 -21.92
C ARG A 219 -4.09 5.97 -21.18
N LEU A 220 -4.55 4.82 -21.67
CA LEU A 220 -3.97 3.53 -21.32
C LEU A 220 -2.91 3.15 -22.36
N THR A 221 -1.68 2.88 -21.93
CA THR A 221 -0.57 2.40 -22.79
C THR A 221 -0.28 0.92 -22.53
N SER A 222 0.70 0.33 -23.22
CA SER A 222 1.24 -1.02 -22.92
C SER A 222 1.80 -1.15 -21.50
N ASP A 223 2.29 -0.04 -20.95
CA ASP A 223 3.05 0.05 -19.71
C ASP A 223 2.21 0.62 -18.55
N GLY A 224 0.95 1.00 -18.81
CA GLY A 224 -0.03 1.34 -17.79
C GLY A 224 -0.85 2.60 -18.06
N LEU A 225 -1.47 3.14 -17.01
CA LEU A 225 -2.21 4.40 -17.03
C LEU A 225 -1.26 5.60 -17.12
N VAL A 226 -1.43 6.42 -18.16
CA VAL A 226 -0.60 7.60 -18.44
C VAL A 226 -1.48 8.85 -18.48
N THR A 227 -1.09 9.87 -17.71
CA THR A 227 -1.64 11.23 -17.79
C THR A 227 -0.75 12.09 -18.71
N PRO A 228 -1.22 13.23 -19.24
CA PRO A 228 -0.38 14.13 -20.05
C PRO A 228 0.93 14.54 -19.34
N VAL A 229 0.84 14.83 -18.03
CA VAL A 229 2.00 15.16 -17.20
C VAL A 229 2.96 13.97 -17.07
N LEU A 230 2.45 12.75 -16.93
CA LEU A 230 3.31 11.57 -16.85
C LEU A 230 3.97 11.27 -18.20
N GLU A 231 3.29 11.51 -19.32
CA GLU A 231 3.84 11.38 -20.67
C GLU A 231 5.03 12.32 -20.93
N GLU A 232 4.93 13.59 -20.55
CA GLU A 232 6.04 14.54 -20.59
C GLU A 232 7.24 14.02 -19.77
N LEU A 233 6.99 13.60 -18.53
CA LEU A 233 8.04 13.17 -17.61
C LEU A 233 8.75 11.88 -18.02
N LEU A 234 8.04 10.97 -18.69
CA LEU A 234 8.59 9.73 -19.26
C LEU A 234 9.43 10.03 -20.51
N SER A 235 8.99 10.96 -21.35
CA SER A 235 9.73 11.42 -22.53
C SER A 235 11.08 12.02 -22.14
N ASP A 236 11.09 12.85 -21.09
CA ASP A 236 12.31 13.44 -20.51
C ASP A 236 13.18 12.44 -19.71
N ARG A 237 12.75 11.17 -19.56
CA ARG A 237 13.35 10.15 -18.69
C ARG A 237 13.53 10.57 -17.23
N SER A 238 12.79 11.59 -16.80
CA SER A 238 12.84 12.15 -15.44
C SER A 238 12.16 11.25 -14.39
N VAL A 239 11.31 10.33 -14.85
CA VAL A 239 10.65 9.28 -14.07
C VAL A 239 10.75 7.96 -14.83
N THR A 240 10.40 6.84 -14.20
CA THR A 240 10.37 5.53 -14.86
C THR A 240 9.05 4.83 -14.58
N GLN A 241 8.22 4.66 -15.61
CA GLN A 241 7.02 3.84 -15.52
C GLN A 241 7.41 2.36 -15.40
N ARG A 242 6.67 1.63 -14.55
CA ARG A 242 6.84 0.20 -14.38
C ARG A 242 6.45 -0.53 -15.68
N GLY A 243 7.34 -1.35 -16.23
CA GLY A 243 7.01 -2.30 -17.29
C GLY A 243 6.57 -3.66 -16.74
N LYS A 244 5.98 -4.50 -17.59
CA LYS A 244 5.51 -5.86 -17.23
C LYS A 244 6.61 -6.68 -16.55
N GLY A 245 6.30 -7.23 -15.38
CA GLY A 245 7.24 -8.04 -14.59
C GLY A 245 8.38 -7.26 -13.93
N ALA A 246 8.42 -5.92 -14.05
CA ALA A 246 9.40 -5.11 -13.33
C ALA A 246 9.06 -5.06 -11.83
N TRP A 247 10.04 -5.39 -11.00
CA TRP A 247 10.00 -5.13 -9.56
C TRP A 247 10.11 -3.63 -9.27
N LEU A 248 9.55 -3.21 -8.14
CA LEU A 248 9.77 -1.86 -7.64
C LEU A 248 11.26 -1.64 -7.40
N ARG A 249 11.79 -0.51 -7.87
CA ARG A 249 13.18 -0.12 -7.57
C ARG A 249 13.39 -0.06 -6.05
N PRO A 250 14.63 -0.31 -5.56
CA PRO A 250 14.92 -0.24 -4.13
C PRO A 250 14.56 1.13 -3.57
N ALA A 251 13.85 1.15 -2.43
CA ALA A 251 13.66 2.38 -1.65
C ALA A 251 15.04 2.95 -1.30
N THR A 252 15.22 4.25 -1.54
CA THR A 252 16.53 4.89 -1.49
C THR A 252 16.53 6.00 -0.44
N PHE A 253 17.27 5.81 0.65
CA PHE A 253 17.36 6.76 1.76
C PHE A 253 18.76 7.41 1.79
N PRO A 254 18.88 8.74 2.01
CA PRO A 254 20.18 9.38 2.13
C PRO A 254 20.94 8.90 3.37
N LEU A 255 22.27 8.79 3.25
CA LEU A 255 23.17 8.46 4.35
C LEU A 255 24.33 9.47 4.39
N ARG A 256 24.90 9.70 5.57
CA ARG A 256 26.15 10.45 5.74
C ARG A 256 27.34 9.51 5.48
N ALA A 257 28.03 9.71 4.37
CA ALA A 257 29.10 8.82 3.90
C ALA A 257 30.31 8.82 4.86
N ASP A 258 30.69 10.00 5.32
CA ASP A 258 31.75 10.27 6.30
C ASP A 258 31.54 9.54 7.64
N GLN A 259 30.28 9.22 7.97
CA GLN A 259 29.88 8.50 9.17
C GLN A 259 29.82 6.97 8.98
N ILE A 260 30.18 6.42 7.82
CA ILE A 260 30.09 4.99 7.56
C ILE A 260 31.46 4.43 7.17
N VAL A 261 31.91 3.46 7.96
CA VAL A 261 33.15 2.70 7.71
C VAL A 261 32.82 1.22 7.46
N PHE A 262 33.66 0.52 6.71
CA PHE A 262 33.46 -0.90 6.40
C PHE A 262 34.79 -1.64 6.19
N ALA A 263 34.75 -2.94 6.43
CA ALA A 263 35.80 -3.89 6.04
C ALA A 263 35.15 -5.02 5.21
N ILE A 264 35.85 -5.51 4.19
CA ILE A 264 35.33 -6.59 3.34
C ILE A 264 35.34 -7.92 4.09
N ASP A 265 34.31 -8.74 3.89
CA ASP A 265 34.40 -10.15 4.24
C ASP A 265 34.69 -10.99 2.98
N ALA A 266 35.97 -11.31 2.75
CA ALA A 266 36.40 -12.12 1.62
C ALA A 266 35.83 -13.56 1.63
N LYS A 267 35.26 -14.01 2.76
CA LYS A 267 34.60 -15.32 2.89
C LYS A 267 33.11 -15.28 2.56
N ALA A 268 32.51 -14.10 2.44
CA ALA A 268 31.11 -13.95 2.05
C ALA A 268 30.99 -13.89 0.52
N PRO A 269 30.17 -14.77 -0.11
CA PRO A 269 30.02 -14.76 -1.56
C PRO A 269 29.34 -13.47 -2.02
N THR A 270 29.89 -12.81 -3.04
CA THR A 270 29.22 -11.69 -3.71
C THR A 270 27.98 -12.17 -4.46
N PRO A 271 26.82 -11.50 -4.34
CA PRO A 271 25.62 -11.89 -5.08
C PRO A 271 25.83 -11.77 -6.59
N LYS A 272 25.85 -12.91 -7.30
CA LYS A 272 25.99 -12.94 -8.77
C LYS A 272 24.80 -12.29 -9.49
N HIS A 273 23.63 -12.31 -8.84
CA HIS A 273 22.43 -11.59 -9.25
C HIS A 273 21.85 -10.93 -7.99
N SER A 274 21.68 -9.62 -8.01
CA SER A 274 20.93 -8.90 -6.97
C SER A 274 20.06 -7.82 -7.62
N PRO A 275 18.81 -7.62 -7.17
CA PRO A 275 17.98 -6.46 -7.53
C PRO A 275 18.61 -5.10 -7.14
N LEU A 276 19.71 -5.11 -6.38
CA LEU A 276 20.48 -3.91 -6.02
C LEU A 276 21.64 -3.63 -6.99
N ALA A 277 21.90 -4.53 -7.94
CA ALA A 277 22.92 -4.34 -8.97
C ALA A 277 22.51 -3.19 -9.92
N ALA A 278 23.50 -2.41 -10.33
CA ALA A 278 23.33 -1.30 -11.25
C ALA A 278 24.49 -1.31 -12.25
N GLU A 279 24.19 -0.91 -13.49
CA GLU A 279 25.17 -0.85 -14.58
C GLU A 279 26.30 0.12 -14.23
N GLY A 280 27.54 -0.24 -14.59
CA GLY A 280 28.73 0.54 -14.21
C GLY A 280 29.10 0.49 -12.72
N ARG A 281 28.56 -0.45 -11.94
CA ARG A 281 28.83 -0.60 -10.49
C ARG A 281 29.03 -2.07 -10.12
N TYR A 282 29.86 -2.32 -9.10
CA TYR A 282 29.99 -3.66 -8.49
C TYR A 282 29.42 -3.67 -7.06
N ILE A 283 29.18 -4.86 -6.52
CA ILE A 283 28.68 -5.10 -5.17
C ILE A 283 29.66 -6.00 -4.41
N ILE A 284 30.01 -5.59 -3.20
CA ILE A 284 30.84 -6.35 -2.25
C ILE A 284 30.05 -6.68 -0.99
N ALA A 285 30.34 -7.84 -0.39
CA ALA A 285 29.87 -8.18 0.94
C ALA A 285 30.87 -7.62 1.99
N ALA A 286 30.36 -6.89 2.96
CA ALA A 286 31.19 -6.17 3.93
C ALA A 286 30.55 -6.16 5.32
N ASP A 287 31.41 -6.11 6.34
CA ASP A 287 31.02 -5.72 7.68
C ASP A 287 31.08 -4.19 7.76
N VAL A 288 29.91 -3.56 7.83
CA VAL A 288 29.71 -2.11 7.83
C VAL A 288 29.41 -1.63 9.24
N LYS A 289 30.03 -0.54 9.67
CA LYS A 289 29.77 0.16 10.93
C LYS A 289 29.40 1.62 10.64
N PRO A 290 28.11 1.98 10.75
CA PRO A 290 27.69 3.37 10.89
C PRO A 290 28.20 3.97 12.22
N ALA A 291 28.42 5.29 12.24
CA ALA A 291 28.81 6.02 13.44
C ALA A 291 27.83 5.74 14.58
N SER A 292 28.37 5.50 15.78
CA SER A 292 27.60 5.17 16.99
C SER A 292 26.63 3.98 16.84
N SER A 293 26.90 3.07 15.90
CA SER A 293 26.11 1.85 15.68
C SER A 293 26.98 0.58 15.74
N ARG A 294 26.31 -0.57 15.88
CA ARG A 294 26.95 -1.89 15.85
C ARG A 294 27.42 -2.22 14.44
N ILE A 295 28.43 -3.09 14.35
CA ILE A 295 28.84 -3.69 13.09
C ILE A 295 27.69 -4.57 12.56
N ILE A 296 27.32 -4.36 11.30
CA ILE A 296 26.27 -5.10 10.59
C ILE A 296 26.83 -5.62 9.26
N ARG A 297 26.44 -6.85 8.89
CA ARG A 297 26.79 -7.40 7.59
C ARG A 297 25.89 -6.81 6.52
N ALA A 298 26.49 -6.19 5.52
CA ALA A 298 25.83 -5.46 4.45
C ALA A 298 26.38 -5.84 3.08
N HIS A 299 25.66 -5.44 2.04
CA HIS A 299 26.24 -5.20 0.73
C HIS A 299 26.67 -3.73 0.61
N VAL A 300 27.80 -3.47 -0.03
CA VAL A 300 28.22 -2.12 -0.43
C VAL A 300 28.31 -2.08 -1.95
N SER A 301 27.72 -1.06 -2.58
CA SER A 301 27.80 -0.84 -4.03
C SER A 301 28.70 0.34 -4.34
N LEU A 302 29.73 0.13 -5.15
CA LEU A 302 30.71 1.13 -5.57
C LEU A 302 30.75 1.28 -7.11
N PRO A 303 31.13 2.45 -7.64
CA PRO A 303 31.39 2.63 -9.08
C PRO A 303 32.48 1.70 -9.59
N ALA A 304 32.42 1.27 -10.86
CA ALA A 304 33.40 0.36 -11.46
C ALA A 304 34.80 0.99 -11.66
N ASP A 305 34.90 2.31 -11.64
CA ASP A 305 36.14 3.09 -11.66
C ASP A 305 36.82 3.20 -10.27
N VAL A 306 36.11 2.89 -9.18
CA VAL A 306 36.71 2.79 -7.84
C VAL A 306 37.44 1.46 -7.70
N PRO A 307 38.75 1.45 -7.35
CA PRO A 307 39.51 0.21 -7.14
C PRO A 307 38.82 -0.72 -6.14
N MET A 308 38.75 -2.01 -6.48
CA MET A 308 38.18 -3.04 -5.61
C MET A 308 38.89 -2.99 -4.24
N PRO A 309 38.19 -2.71 -3.13
CA PRO A 309 38.83 -2.66 -1.82
C PRO A 309 39.32 -4.07 -1.42
N THR A 310 40.29 -4.14 -0.52
CA THR A 310 40.89 -5.42 -0.07
C THR A 310 40.48 -5.74 1.38
N GLU A 311 40.64 -7.00 1.79
CA GLU A 311 40.45 -7.40 3.21
C GLU A 311 41.54 -6.86 4.15
N GLN A 312 42.61 -6.27 3.59
CA GLN A 312 43.79 -5.82 4.34
C GLN A 312 43.63 -4.44 4.99
N TYR A 313 42.51 -3.73 4.76
CA TYR A 313 42.27 -2.37 5.24
C TYR A 313 40.80 -2.14 5.64
N VAL A 314 40.57 -1.09 6.44
CA VAL A 314 39.23 -0.54 6.71
C VAL A 314 39.05 0.73 5.88
N TYR A 315 37.86 0.91 5.32
CA TYR A 315 37.52 2.01 4.42
C TYR A 315 36.38 2.85 5.00
N ARG A 316 36.38 4.15 4.73
CA ARG A 316 35.27 5.08 4.97
C ARG A 316 34.58 5.40 3.64
N LEU A 317 33.26 5.54 3.62
CA LEU A 317 32.54 5.94 2.41
C LEU A 317 32.77 7.43 2.10
N HIS A 318 32.70 7.78 0.82
CA HIS A 318 32.86 9.14 0.33
C HIS A 318 31.80 9.48 -0.74
N GLY A 319 31.58 10.78 -0.99
CA GLY A 319 30.54 11.28 -1.88
C GLY A 319 29.13 11.06 -1.33
N VAL A 320 28.14 10.83 -2.21
CA VAL A 320 26.75 10.64 -1.80
C VAL A 320 26.50 9.18 -1.43
N ALA A 321 26.45 8.90 -0.12
CA ALA A 321 25.98 7.60 0.37
C ALA A 321 24.45 7.52 0.41
N ARG A 322 23.88 6.37 0.05
CA ARG A 322 22.45 6.06 0.15
C ARG A 322 22.22 4.59 0.55
N LEU A 323 21.26 4.36 1.44
CA LEU A 323 20.75 3.02 1.73
C LEU A 323 19.75 2.65 0.62
N LEU A 324 20.02 1.55 -0.07
CA LEU A 324 19.08 0.87 -0.93
C LEU A 324 18.41 -0.25 -0.13
N LEU A 325 17.09 -0.32 -0.15
CA LEU A 325 16.28 -1.36 0.51
C LEU A 325 15.28 -1.93 -0.49
N THR A 326 15.35 -3.23 -0.76
CA THR A 326 14.31 -3.92 -1.53
C THR A 326 13.13 -4.24 -0.64
N ASP A 327 12.04 -4.60 -1.29
CA ASP A 327 10.93 -5.24 -0.62
C ASP A 327 11.30 -6.66 -0.17
N PRO A 328 10.62 -7.21 0.87
CA PRO A 328 10.90 -8.55 1.35
C PRO A 328 10.39 -9.59 0.35
N ASP A 329 11.30 -10.20 -0.40
CA ASP A 329 11.00 -11.31 -1.28
C ASP A 329 10.64 -12.59 -0.48
N PRO A 330 9.69 -13.43 -0.92
CA PRO A 330 9.35 -14.67 -0.22
C PRO A 330 10.46 -15.72 -0.11
N GLN A 331 11.47 -15.68 -0.98
CA GLN A 331 12.62 -16.60 -1.01
C GLN A 331 13.85 -15.97 -0.33
N ASP A 332 14.23 -14.76 -0.74
CA ASP A 332 15.48 -14.11 -0.32
C ASP A 332 15.31 -13.10 0.85
N GLY A 333 14.08 -12.76 1.23
CA GLY A 333 13.80 -11.72 2.21
C GLY A 333 14.08 -10.30 1.69
N ALA A 334 14.23 -9.34 2.61
CA ALA A 334 14.56 -7.95 2.23
C ALA A 334 16.07 -7.80 2.04
N GLN A 335 16.51 -7.58 0.80
CA GLN A 335 17.90 -7.25 0.51
C GLN A 335 18.13 -5.75 0.72
N TRP A 336 19.34 -5.39 1.15
CA TRP A 336 19.73 -4.00 1.29
C TRP A 336 21.22 -3.83 0.98
N ALA A 337 21.59 -2.63 0.53
CA ALA A 337 22.98 -2.26 0.22
C ALA A 337 23.23 -0.78 0.52
N VAL A 338 24.45 -0.46 0.91
CA VAL A 338 24.92 0.93 0.98
C VAL A 338 25.59 1.29 -0.34
N ARG A 339 24.98 2.19 -1.11
CA ARG A 339 25.55 2.73 -2.35
C ARG A 339 26.31 4.00 -2.02
N ALA A 340 27.57 4.14 -2.43
CA ALA A 340 28.37 5.36 -2.25
C ALA A 340 29.19 5.69 -3.50
N ASP A 341 29.57 6.95 -3.71
CA ASP A 341 30.28 7.36 -4.92
C ASP A 341 31.79 7.14 -4.83
N GLY A 342 32.34 6.90 -3.64
CA GLY A 342 33.74 6.56 -3.46
C GLY A 342 34.05 5.99 -2.08
N VAL A 343 35.33 5.70 -1.86
CA VAL A 343 35.87 5.21 -0.58
C VAL A 343 37.20 5.91 -0.27
N ILE A 344 37.50 6.05 1.01
CA ILE A 344 38.79 6.51 1.55
C ILE A 344 39.34 5.40 2.43
N GLN A 345 40.55 4.92 2.13
CA GLN A 345 41.27 3.98 3.00
C GLN A 345 41.66 4.69 4.31
N LEU A 346 41.40 4.07 5.46
CA LEU A 346 41.78 4.61 6.77
C LEU A 346 43.21 4.19 7.14
N SER A 347 43.88 5.04 7.92
CA SER A 347 45.18 4.73 8.51
C SER A 347 45.07 3.68 9.62
N GLY A 348 46.21 3.07 10.00
CA GLY A 348 46.28 2.01 11.02
C GLY A 348 45.49 2.33 12.30
N ILE A 349 45.80 3.48 12.90
CA ILE A 349 45.24 3.94 14.18
C ILE A 349 43.75 4.31 14.05
N GLU A 350 43.35 4.91 12.92
CA GLU A 350 41.93 5.25 12.68
C GLU A 350 41.08 3.99 12.49
N ALA A 351 41.60 3.02 11.74
CA ALA A 351 40.94 1.76 11.46
C ALA A 351 40.83 0.88 12.72
N GLU A 352 41.84 0.86 13.60
CA GLU A 352 41.76 0.22 14.93
C GLU A 352 40.60 0.79 15.76
N ARG A 353 40.49 2.13 15.83
CA ARG A 353 39.40 2.83 16.54
C ARG A 353 38.00 2.52 16.01
N THR A 354 37.86 1.98 14.79
CA THR A 354 36.56 1.53 14.29
C THR A 354 36.08 0.21 14.92
N GLY A 355 36.98 -0.64 15.41
CA GLY A 355 36.67 -2.01 15.83
C GLY A 355 36.32 -2.97 14.66
N LEU A 356 36.46 -2.54 13.40
CA LEU A 356 36.42 -3.41 12.22
C LEU A 356 37.79 -4.04 11.90
N TRP A 357 38.87 -3.56 12.55
CA TRP A 357 40.22 -4.10 12.41
C TRP A 357 40.26 -5.58 12.80
N ARG A 358 40.86 -6.42 11.95
CA ARG A 358 41.07 -7.85 12.20
C ARG A 358 42.58 -8.17 12.20
N PRO A 359 43.06 -9.17 12.97
CA PRO A 359 44.45 -9.61 12.89
C PRO A 359 44.76 -10.09 11.47
N GLY A 360 45.67 -9.40 10.77
CA GLY A 360 45.96 -9.58 9.34
C GLY A 360 45.88 -8.29 8.51
N VAL A 361 45.24 -7.25 9.03
CA VAL A 361 45.28 -5.89 8.48
C VAL A 361 46.69 -5.31 8.70
N ALA A 362 47.35 -4.85 7.63
CA ALA A 362 48.76 -4.48 7.68
C ALA A 362 48.98 -3.11 8.32
N LEU A 363 49.92 -3.04 9.27
CA LEU A 363 50.54 -1.76 9.64
C LEU A 363 51.35 -1.24 8.44
N PRO A 364 51.42 0.09 8.21
CA PRO A 364 52.34 0.64 7.22
C PRO A 364 53.77 0.21 7.57
N GLU A 365 54.44 -0.54 6.68
CA GLU A 365 55.85 -0.88 6.89
C GLU A 365 56.69 0.40 6.89
N PRO A 366 57.52 0.65 7.92
CA PRO A 366 58.53 1.69 7.83
C PRO A 366 59.53 1.29 6.74
N VAL A 367 59.71 2.17 5.75
CA VAL A 367 60.58 1.96 4.59
C VAL A 367 61.98 1.53 5.05
N ARG A 368 62.32 0.25 4.81
CA ARG A 368 63.66 -0.30 5.10
C ARG A 368 64.59 -0.09 3.91
N THR A 369 65.48 0.88 4.02
CA THR A 369 66.74 0.87 3.27
C THR A 369 67.69 -0.18 3.87
N THR A 370 68.10 -1.14 3.06
CA THR A 370 69.13 -2.17 3.32
C THR A 370 70.51 -1.67 2.84
N PRO A 371 71.60 -2.46 2.98
CA PRO A 371 72.09 -3.23 4.14
C PRO A 371 73.58 -2.93 4.45
N ASP A 372 74.16 -3.46 5.55
CA ASP A 372 75.37 -4.33 5.50
C ASP A 372 75.94 -4.76 6.87
N VAL A 373 76.81 -5.79 6.82
CA VAL A 373 77.75 -6.33 7.85
C VAL A 373 77.17 -7.32 8.91
N PRO A 374 77.84 -8.46 9.24
CA PRO A 374 77.22 -9.60 9.94
C PRO A 374 77.70 -9.89 11.39
N VAL A 375 76.88 -10.66 12.14
CA VAL A 375 77.21 -11.80 13.08
C VAL A 375 78.39 -11.59 14.07
N PRO A 376 78.18 -11.70 15.42
CA PRO A 376 77.98 -13.04 16.00
C PRO A 376 77.07 -13.19 17.26
N GLU A 377 76.90 -14.47 17.59
CA GLU A 377 76.19 -15.09 18.71
C GLU A 377 76.59 -14.58 20.12
N GLN A 378 75.69 -14.71 21.12
CA GLN A 378 75.96 -15.60 22.27
C GLN A 378 74.80 -15.77 23.28
N ARG A 379 74.76 -16.99 23.85
CA ARG A 379 74.37 -17.36 25.23
C ARG A 379 72.91 -17.29 25.71
N THR A 380 72.31 -18.48 25.70
CA THR A 380 71.47 -19.00 26.80
C THR A 380 72.19 -18.93 28.15
N VAL A 381 71.51 -18.41 29.18
CA VAL A 381 71.77 -18.74 30.60
C VAL A 381 70.44 -18.81 31.35
N THR A 382 70.27 -19.92 32.06
CA THR A 382 69.34 -20.21 33.18
C THR A 382 69.16 -19.03 34.16
N GLY A 383 68.09 -18.87 34.94
CA GLY A 383 67.00 -19.77 35.30
C GLY A 383 66.68 -19.65 36.80
N GLN A 384 65.46 -20.05 37.18
CA GLN A 384 65.05 -20.54 38.50
C GLN A 384 65.03 -19.61 39.74
N THR A 385 63.85 -19.59 40.41
CA THR A 385 63.63 -19.72 41.88
C THR A 385 64.18 -18.65 42.84
N ALA A 386 63.66 -18.42 44.05
CA ALA A 386 62.38 -18.69 44.73
C ALA A 386 62.21 -17.51 45.74
N THR A 387 61.17 -17.31 46.56
CA THR A 387 60.62 -18.09 47.68
C THR A 387 59.39 -17.32 48.18
N ALA A 388 58.20 -17.91 48.36
CA ALA A 388 57.81 -18.82 49.44
C ALA A 388 57.68 -18.18 50.83
N SER A 389 56.43 -17.92 51.25
CA SER A 389 55.82 -18.24 52.56
C SER A 389 54.35 -17.77 52.46
N GLY A 390 53.30 -18.57 52.73
CA GLY A 390 53.01 -19.20 54.01
C GLY A 390 52.14 -18.22 54.84
N ARG A 391 50.93 -18.54 55.31
CA ARG A 391 50.36 -19.84 55.70
C ARG A 391 48.83 -19.72 55.82
N ALA A 392 48.10 -20.84 55.61
CA ALA A 392 47.05 -21.42 56.48
C ALA A 392 45.84 -20.55 56.94
N ASN A 393 44.61 -21.07 57.11
CA ASN A 393 44.16 -22.46 57.19
C ASN A 393 42.63 -22.59 57.01
N SER A 394 42.18 -23.79 56.61
CA SER A 394 40.85 -24.39 56.91
C SER A 394 39.57 -23.73 56.35
N ALA A 395 38.53 -24.45 55.92
CA ALA A 395 38.27 -25.89 55.99
C ALA A 395 37.55 -26.43 54.72
N ALA A 396 37.90 -27.65 54.32
CA ALA A 396 37.03 -28.55 53.56
C ALA A 396 35.85 -29.01 54.47
N GLN A 397 34.75 -29.63 54.05
CA GLN A 397 34.48 -30.65 53.02
C GLN A 397 33.06 -30.38 52.44
N SER A 398 32.66 -30.82 51.25
CA SER A 398 32.61 -32.22 50.82
C SER A 398 32.69 -32.44 49.31
N THR A 399 33.31 -33.54 48.92
CA THR A 399 33.42 -34.07 47.57
C THR A 399 32.22 -34.94 47.17
N SER A 400 31.63 -34.68 46.01
CA SER A 400 30.98 -35.65 45.08
C SER A 400 30.19 -34.85 44.03
N SER A 401 30.05 -35.26 42.77
CA SER A 401 30.70 -36.35 42.03
C SER A 401 30.69 -36.00 40.54
N SER A 402 31.52 -36.66 39.74
CA SER A 402 31.44 -36.62 38.29
C SER A 402 30.08 -37.16 37.80
N SER A 403 29.23 -36.29 37.27
CA SER A 403 28.15 -36.69 36.36
C SER A 403 28.13 -35.75 35.17
N THR A 404 28.27 -36.33 33.96
CA THR A 404 28.44 -35.59 32.70
C THR A 404 27.08 -35.17 32.13
N GLY A 405 26.29 -34.46 32.94
CA GLY A 405 24.93 -34.06 32.58
C GLY A 405 24.35 -32.95 33.48
N PRO A 406 23.27 -32.29 33.04
CA PRO A 406 22.62 -31.23 33.80
C PRO A 406 21.94 -31.77 35.06
N ASP A 407 21.93 -30.95 36.13
CA ASP A 407 21.28 -31.24 37.41
C ASP A 407 19.84 -31.79 37.20
N PRO A 408 19.53 -33.03 37.65
CA PRO A 408 18.22 -33.66 37.41
C PRO A 408 17.07 -32.89 38.07
N ASP A 409 17.37 -32.16 39.13
CA ASP A 409 16.43 -31.34 39.88
C ASP A 409 16.06 -30.07 39.08
N MET A 410 17.06 -29.44 38.46
CA MET A 410 16.91 -28.37 37.47
C MET A 410 16.15 -28.84 36.22
N VAL A 411 16.45 -30.03 35.68
CA VAL A 411 15.71 -30.65 34.56
C VAL A 411 14.23 -30.79 34.91
N THR A 412 13.92 -31.29 36.11
CA THR A 412 12.54 -31.50 36.56
C THR A 412 11.77 -30.19 36.72
N ARG A 413 12.40 -29.15 37.30
CA ARG A 413 11.81 -27.80 37.44
C ARG A 413 11.52 -27.16 36.09
N VAL A 414 12.47 -27.22 35.15
CA VAL A 414 12.31 -26.63 33.80
C VAL A 414 11.29 -27.40 32.96
N ARG A 415 11.26 -28.73 33.04
CA ARG A 415 10.22 -29.56 32.39
C ARG A 415 8.83 -29.15 32.85
N LYS A 416 8.60 -29.12 34.17
CA LYS A 416 7.30 -28.73 34.75
C LYS A 416 6.87 -27.31 34.35
N ALA A 417 7.81 -26.37 34.29
CA ALA A 417 7.53 -25.02 33.80
C ALA A 417 7.06 -25.02 32.33
N LEU A 418 7.73 -25.77 31.44
CA LEU A 418 7.32 -25.91 30.03
C LEU A 418 5.98 -26.63 29.86
N GLU A 419 5.69 -27.65 30.68
CA GLU A 419 4.37 -28.28 30.72
C GLU A 419 3.27 -27.28 31.12
N ASP A 420 3.56 -26.35 32.04
CA ASP A 420 2.62 -25.28 32.43
C ASP A 420 2.44 -24.21 31.35
N PHE A 421 3.49 -23.86 30.59
CA PHE A 421 3.37 -23.04 29.37
C PHE A 421 2.53 -23.76 28.29
N ALA A 422 2.73 -25.07 28.11
CA ALA A 422 1.93 -25.88 27.20
C ALA A 422 0.44 -25.89 27.59
N ARG A 423 0.16 -26.08 28.89
CA ARG A 423 -1.19 -26.05 29.50
C ARG A 423 -1.90 -24.72 29.26
N ARG A 424 -1.16 -23.60 29.33
CA ARG A 424 -1.65 -22.23 29.09
C ARG A 424 -1.66 -21.83 27.61
N ARG A 425 -1.19 -22.72 26.71
CA ARG A 425 -1.02 -22.49 25.26
C ARG A 425 -0.18 -21.24 24.92
N THR A 426 0.85 -20.98 25.73
CA THR A 426 1.76 -19.84 25.55
C THR A 426 3.16 -20.30 25.11
N LEU A 427 3.96 -19.36 24.61
CA LEU A 427 5.40 -19.54 24.33
C LEU A 427 6.21 -18.85 25.42
N THR A 428 7.49 -19.19 25.55
CA THR A 428 8.36 -18.67 26.61
C THR A 428 9.74 -18.27 26.09
N ALA A 429 10.38 -17.30 26.73
CA ALA A 429 11.78 -16.93 26.50
C ALA A 429 12.64 -17.39 27.69
N TRP A 430 13.97 -17.41 27.53
CA TRP A 430 14.90 -17.87 28.57
C TRP A 430 14.72 -17.18 29.94
N SER A 431 14.46 -15.88 29.95
CA SER A 431 14.19 -15.10 31.16
C SER A 431 12.90 -15.55 31.86
N THR A 432 11.79 -15.63 31.13
CA THR A 432 10.48 -16.06 31.65
C THR A 432 10.51 -17.52 32.11
N LEU A 433 11.19 -18.41 31.37
CA LEU A 433 11.36 -19.81 31.75
C LEU A 433 12.18 -19.95 33.03
N GLY A 434 13.27 -19.19 33.18
CA GLY A 434 14.09 -19.19 34.40
C GLY A 434 13.31 -18.69 35.62
N LEU A 435 12.53 -17.62 35.47
CA LEU A 435 11.66 -17.09 36.52
C LEU A 435 10.61 -18.12 36.98
N VAL A 436 9.89 -18.75 36.05
CA VAL A 436 8.84 -19.74 36.37
C VAL A 436 9.43 -21.03 36.95
N ALA A 437 10.56 -21.50 36.43
CA ALA A 437 11.27 -22.67 36.97
C ALA A 437 12.00 -22.39 38.31
N LYS A 438 12.13 -21.11 38.71
CA LYS A 438 12.99 -20.64 39.82
C LYS A 438 14.45 -21.07 39.65
N VAL A 439 14.98 -20.99 38.42
CA VAL A 439 16.35 -21.34 38.06
C VAL A 439 16.99 -20.18 37.31
N ASN A 440 18.23 -19.81 37.67
CA ASN A 440 18.96 -18.76 36.97
C ASN A 440 19.59 -19.26 35.66
N LEU A 441 18.74 -19.52 34.66
CA LEU A 441 19.15 -19.99 33.33
C LEU A 441 20.05 -18.99 32.58
N VAL A 442 20.02 -17.71 32.96
CA VAL A 442 20.84 -16.66 32.34
C VAL A 442 22.34 -16.84 32.65
N ARG A 443 22.69 -17.45 33.80
CA ARG A 443 24.09 -17.75 34.15
C ARG A 443 24.67 -19.01 33.48
N LEU A 444 23.83 -19.86 32.90
CA LEU A 444 24.28 -21.06 32.17
C LEU A 444 24.87 -20.68 30.81
N SER A 445 25.93 -21.39 30.37
CA SER A 445 26.47 -21.21 29.01
C SER A 445 25.47 -21.69 27.95
N ALA A 446 25.67 -21.31 26.69
CA ALA A 446 24.84 -21.77 25.59
C ALA A 446 24.83 -23.31 25.48
N THR A 447 25.97 -23.96 25.78
CA THR A 447 26.09 -25.42 25.79
C THR A 447 25.30 -26.04 26.95
N ASP A 448 25.42 -25.52 28.17
CA ASP A 448 24.70 -26.06 29.34
C ASP A 448 23.18 -25.91 29.18
N ARG A 449 22.73 -24.76 28.62
CA ARG A 449 21.31 -24.53 28.28
C ARG A 449 20.79 -25.54 27.26
N ARG A 450 21.61 -25.89 26.26
CA ARG A 450 21.29 -26.88 25.23
C ARG A 450 21.18 -28.28 25.82
N ASP A 451 22.16 -28.69 26.63
CA ASP A 451 22.19 -30.01 27.27
C ASP A 451 21.07 -30.17 28.32
N LEU A 452 20.72 -29.09 29.03
CA LEU A 452 19.53 -29.01 29.87
C LEU A 452 18.23 -29.26 29.09
N LEU A 453 18.03 -28.61 27.93
CA LEU A 453 16.85 -28.86 27.09
C LEU A 453 16.82 -30.28 26.52
N ILE A 454 17.98 -30.82 26.11
CA ILE A 454 18.11 -32.23 25.68
C ILE A 454 17.72 -33.20 26.81
N ALA A 455 18.06 -32.91 28.06
CA ALA A 455 17.63 -33.71 29.20
C ALA A 455 16.13 -33.53 29.52
N VAL A 456 15.60 -32.30 29.39
CA VAL A 456 14.16 -32.01 29.55
C VAL A 456 13.30 -32.78 28.56
N ASP A 457 13.72 -32.95 27.31
CA ASP A 457 12.96 -33.65 26.27
C ASP A 457 13.20 -35.17 26.23
N ARG A 458 14.05 -35.74 27.09
CA ARG A 458 14.31 -37.19 27.16
C ARG A 458 13.33 -37.94 28.08
N PRO A 459 12.82 -39.12 27.68
CA PRO A 459 13.00 -39.78 26.38
C PRO A 459 12.07 -39.20 25.30
N ALA A 460 12.64 -38.92 24.11
CA ALA A 460 11.88 -38.47 22.95
C ALA A 460 11.17 -39.66 22.28
N SER A 461 9.90 -39.89 22.60
CA SER A 461 9.07 -40.90 21.93
C SER A 461 8.26 -40.31 20.76
N PRO A 462 7.67 -41.16 19.89
CA PRO A 462 6.71 -40.70 18.89
C PRO A 462 5.47 -40.04 19.50
N ASP A 463 5.02 -40.50 20.66
CA ASP A 463 3.77 -40.04 21.30
C ASP A 463 3.93 -38.78 22.17
N LYS A 464 5.15 -38.49 22.63
CA LYS A 464 5.45 -37.31 23.43
C LYS A 464 5.85 -36.11 22.56
N PRO A 465 5.45 -34.88 22.93
CA PRO A 465 5.90 -33.65 22.28
C PRO A 465 7.31 -33.27 22.75
N VAL A 466 8.08 -32.61 21.89
CA VAL A 466 9.33 -31.95 22.26
C VAL A 466 9.01 -30.57 22.86
N LEU A 467 9.19 -30.42 24.17
CA LEU A 467 8.81 -29.23 24.95
C LEU A 467 9.74 -28.04 24.69
N SER A 468 11.01 -28.26 24.34
CA SER A 468 11.90 -27.18 23.91
C SER A 468 11.38 -26.39 22.70
N ALA A 469 10.49 -26.97 21.89
CA ALA A 469 9.80 -26.28 20.80
C ALA A 469 8.82 -25.16 21.26
N LEU A 470 8.62 -24.97 22.56
CA LEU A 470 7.91 -23.81 23.15
C LEU A 470 8.83 -22.63 23.50
N VAL A 471 10.15 -22.84 23.53
CA VAL A 471 11.13 -21.78 23.85
C VAL A 471 11.46 -20.97 22.60
N ARG A 472 11.54 -19.65 22.74
CA ARG A 472 11.93 -18.72 21.66
C ARG A 472 13.17 -17.92 22.04
N ASP A 473 13.89 -17.48 21.02
CA ASP A 473 14.93 -16.47 21.17
C ASP A 473 14.34 -15.07 21.43
N SER A 474 15.19 -14.07 21.62
CA SER A 474 14.79 -12.67 21.81
C SER A 474 14.09 -12.04 20.59
N GLY A 475 14.18 -12.68 19.41
CA GLY A 475 13.48 -12.29 18.18
C GLY A 475 12.16 -13.04 17.94
N GLY A 476 11.71 -13.90 18.87
CA GLY A 476 10.49 -14.70 18.73
C GLY A 476 10.62 -15.89 17.76
N ARG A 477 11.85 -16.27 17.38
CA ARG A 477 12.16 -17.40 16.48
C ARG A 477 12.47 -18.67 17.28
N PRO A 478 12.43 -19.88 16.67
CA PRO A 478 13.01 -21.07 17.27
C PRO A 478 14.46 -20.84 17.68
N LEU A 479 14.93 -21.50 18.74
CA LEU A 479 16.31 -21.32 19.22
C LEU A 479 17.34 -21.68 18.12
N PRO A 480 18.46 -20.93 17.98
CA PRO A 480 19.50 -21.25 17.01
C PRO A 480 20.05 -22.69 17.12
N ASP A 481 20.04 -23.24 18.34
CA ASP A 481 20.50 -24.59 18.63
C ASP A 481 19.44 -25.71 18.43
N MET A 482 18.21 -25.40 18.02
CA MET A 482 17.13 -26.40 17.92
C MET A 482 17.53 -27.60 17.05
N THR A 483 18.17 -27.38 15.90
CA THR A 483 18.64 -28.44 15.00
C THR A 483 19.62 -29.40 15.70
N THR A 484 20.45 -28.88 16.60
CA THR A 484 21.39 -29.66 17.41
C THR A 484 20.66 -30.44 18.52
N ILE A 485 19.65 -29.82 19.17
CA ILE A 485 18.80 -30.47 20.17
C ILE A 485 18.05 -31.65 19.54
N ILE A 486 17.37 -31.44 18.41
CA ILE A 486 16.62 -32.48 17.67
C ILE A 486 17.52 -33.67 17.33
N ARG A 487 18.72 -33.40 16.80
CA ARG A 487 19.72 -34.44 16.49
C ARG A 487 20.19 -35.20 17.74
N LYS A 488 20.43 -34.52 18.87
CA LYS A 488 20.83 -35.11 20.16
C LYS A 488 19.70 -35.86 20.89
N LEU A 489 18.45 -35.68 20.45
CA LEU A 489 17.28 -36.46 20.87
C LEU A 489 17.06 -37.74 20.01
N GLY A 490 17.90 -37.99 19.01
CA GLY A 490 17.78 -39.14 18.11
C GLY A 490 16.71 -38.97 17.04
N LEU A 491 16.25 -37.74 16.79
CA LEU A 491 15.27 -37.41 15.76
C LEU A 491 15.99 -36.85 14.52
N GLN A 492 15.39 -37.06 13.34
CA GLN A 492 15.90 -36.45 12.11
C GLN A 492 15.81 -34.92 12.20
N PRO A 493 16.91 -34.19 12.01
CA PRO A 493 16.91 -32.73 12.08
C PRO A 493 16.46 -32.10 10.74
N PRO A 494 15.67 -31.02 10.76
CA PRO A 494 15.43 -30.17 9.60
C PRO A 494 16.72 -29.65 8.95
N THR A 495 16.75 -29.56 7.62
CA THR A 495 17.89 -29.02 6.85
C THR A 495 17.82 -27.54 6.53
N ASP A 496 16.66 -26.90 6.70
CA ASP A 496 16.43 -25.48 6.41
C ASP A 496 15.51 -24.83 7.46
N ASP A 497 15.57 -23.51 7.56
CA ASP A 497 14.84 -22.71 8.57
C ASP A 497 13.30 -22.78 8.41
N VAL A 498 12.79 -23.00 7.18
CA VAL A 498 11.35 -23.10 6.93
C VAL A 498 10.82 -24.44 7.43
N THR A 499 11.53 -25.53 7.12
CA THR A 499 11.24 -26.87 7.65
C THR A 499 11.44 -26.91 9.17
N LEU A 500 12.46 -26.23 9.72
CA LEU A 500 12.67 -26.10 11.16
C LEU A 500 11.50 -25.40 11.84
N LYS A 501 11.04 -24.27 11.29
CA LYS A 501 9.88 -23.55 11.80
C LYS A 501 8.61 -24.42 11.74
N LEU A 502 8.35 -25.08 10.61
CA LEU A 502 7.19 -25.96 10.43
C LEU A 502 7.20 -27.15 11.41
N TRP A 503 8.39 -27.71 11.66
CA TRP A 503 8.60 -28.78 12.64
C TRP A 503 8.35 -28.28 14.07
N CYS A 504 8.92 -27.13 14.46
CA CYS A 504 8.70 -26.52 15.76
C CYS A 504 7.23 -26.12 15.99
N ASP A 505 6.54 -25.61 14.96
CA ASP A 505 5.10 -25.31 15.03
C ASP A 505 4.25 -26.58 15.16
N ARG A 506 4.66 -27.70 14.53
CA ARG A 506 4.02 -29.01 14.75
C ARG A 506 4.23 -29.51 16.17
N GLU A 507 5.45 -29.53 16.70
CA GLU A 507 5.71 -29.99 18.08
C GLU A 507 5.07 -29.07 19.14
N LYS A 508 5.00 -27.75 18.90
CA LYS A 508 4.21 -26.80 19.71
C LYS A 508 2.74 -27.20 19.80
N GLU A 509 2.08 -27.49 18.67
CA GLU A 509 0.68 -27.91 18.71
C GLU A 509 0.52 -29.26 19.41
N ARG A 510 1.47 -30.19 19.23
CA ARG A 510 1.49 -31.47 19.98
C ARG A 510 1.67 -31.27 21.48
N ALA A 511 2.46 -30.28 21.91
CA ALA A 511 2.58 -29.90 23.32
C ALA A 511 1.26 -29.34 23.86
N TYR A 512 0.61 -28.43 23.12
CA TYR A 512 -0.68 -27.86 23.50
C TYR A 512 -1.79 -28.92 23.59
N GLN A 513 -1.84 -29.89 22.67
CA GLN A 513 -2.83 -30.97 22.70
C GLN A 513 -2.55 -31.99 23.81
N THR A 514 -1.28 -32.36 24.05
CA THR A 514 -0.89 -33.29 25.13
C THR A 514 -1.21 -32.74 26.53
N HIS A 515 -1.00 -31.44 26.75
CA HIS A 515 -1.21 -30.78 28.04
C HIS A 515 -2.52 -29.96 28.12
N SER A 516 -3.43 -30.12 27.16
CA SER A 516 -4.76 -29.48 27.19
C SER A 516 -5.60 -30.01 28.36
N ALA A 517 -6.43 -29.12 28.94
CA ALA A 517 -7.44 -29.50 29.93
C ALA A 517 -8.72 -30.12 29.31
N SER A 518 -8.86 -30.07 27.99
CA SER A 518 -10.04 -30.62 27.29
C SER A 518 -9.92 -32.14 27.07
N GLY A 519 -10.98 -32.89 27.40
CA GLY A 519 -10.96 -34.36 27.45
C GLY A 519 -10.83 -35.11 26.11
N VAL A 520 -10.72 -34.42 24.97
CA VAL A 520 -10.58 -35.05 23.63
C VAL A 520 -9.13 -34.89 23.15
N ARG A 521 -8.35 -35.96 23.23
CA ARG A 521 -6.91 -35.96 22.89
C ARG A 521 -6.64 -36.49 21.48
N LEU A 522 -6.73 -35.60 20.49
CA LEU A 522 -6.22 -35.85 19.14
C LEU A 522 -4.86 -35.18 18.98
N ILE A 523 -3.79 -35.86 19.44
CA ILE A 523 -2.42 -35.38 19.28
C ILE A 523 -1.99 -35.62 17.81
N PRO A 524 -1.65 -34.58 17.03
CA PRO A 524 -1.17 -34.77 15.66
C PRO A 524 0.11 -35.60 15.63
N ALA A 525 0.36 -36.36 14.56
CA ALA A 525 1.65 -37.00 14.36
C ALA A 525 2.78 -35.95 14.25
N ARG A 526 3.99 -36.30 14.72
CA ARG A 526 5.22 -35.53 14.46
C ARG A 526 5.38 -35.33 12.95
N LEU A 527 5.95 -34.20 12.54
CA LEU A 527 6.27 -33.97 11.13
C LEU A 527 7.32 -35.00 10.70
N ALA A 528 6.96 -35.88 9.77
CA ALA A 528 7.91 -36.84 9.19
C ALA A 528 8.93 -36.08 8.34
N LEU A 529 10.21 -36.34 8.57
CA LEU A 529 11.32 -35.79 7.79
C LEU A 529 12.05 -36.93 7.09
N GLY A 530 12.44 -36.70 5.83
CA GLY A 530 13.21 -37.65 5.03
C GLY A 530 14.65 -37.75 5.50
N SER A 531 15.41 -38.67 4.89
CA SER A 531 16.87 -38.72 5.05
C SER A 531 17.58 -37.48 4.48
N ASP A 532 16.88 -36.68 3.68
CA ASP A 532 17.28 -35.38 3.15
C ASP A 532 16.88 -34.20 4.07
N GLY A 533 16.28 -34.47 5.25
CA GLY A 533 15.86 -33.46 6.23
C GLY A 533 14.64 -32.63 5.83
N LYS A 534 14.01 -32.91 4.69
CA LYS A 534 12.79 -32.23 4.20
C LYS A 534 11.54 -32.95 4.68
N ALA A 535 10.40 -32.26 4.66
CA ALA A 535 9.11 -32.85 5.02
C ALA A 535 8.73 -34.00 4.06
N SER A 536 8.67 -35.23 4.60
CA SER A 536 8.19 -36.39 3.85
C SER A 536 6.69 -36.26 3.57
N GLY A 537 6.28 -36.53 2.34
CA GLY A 537 4.88 -36.86 2.06
C GLY A 537 4.43 -38.11 2.84
N PRO A 538 3.12 -38.29 3.07
CA PRO A 538 2.62 -39.49 3.74
C PRO A 538 3.02 -40.77 2.99
N PRO A 539 3.24 -41.90 3.69
CA PRO A 539 3.87 -43.08 3.12
C PRO A 539 3.07 -43.65 1.94
N ILE A 540 3.77 -43.86 0.82
CA ILE A 540 3.24 -44.46 -0.40
C ILE A 540 3.19 -45.98 -0.22
N VAL A 541 1.99 -46.55 -0.25
CA VAL A 541 1.79 -48.00 -0.46
C VAL A 541 2.26 -48.35 -1.87
N PRO A 542 3.07 -49.41 -2.07
CA PRO A 542 3.85 -49.59 -3.30
C PRO A 542 2.97 -49.80 -4.54
N GLN A 543 3.29 -49.06 -5.62
CA GLN A 543 2.71 -49.30 -6.94
C GLN A 543 3.48 -50.40 -7.68
N PRO A 544 2.82 -51.47 -8.17
CA PRO A 544 3.41 -52.30 -9.21
C PRO A 544 3.40 -51.55 -10.55
N ASN A 545 4.59 -51.45 -11.14
CA ASN A 545 4.93 -51.08 -12.53
C ASN A 545 3.88 -50.37 -13.40
N LYS A 546 4.17 -49.10 -13.73
CA LYS A 546 3.68 -48.46 -14.95
C LYS A 546 4.28 -49.14 -16.19
N ARG A 547 3.51 -50.00 -16.87
CA ARG A 547 3.60 -50.22 -18.32
C ARG A 547 2.22 -50.59 -18.86
N ASN A 548 1.78 -49.85 -19.88
CA ASN A 548 0.54 -50.00 -20.65
C ASN A 548 -0.79 -49.92 -19.86
N ALA A 549 -1.42 -48.74 -19.89
CA ALA A 549 -2.81 -48.58 -20.32
C ALA A 549 -3.21 -47.10 -20.38
N GLN A 550 -4.08 -46.75 -21.34
CA GLN A 550 -4.74 -45.45 -21.44
C GLN A 550 -5.98 -45.39 -20.52
N SER A 551 -6.51 -44.19 -20.30
CA SER A 551 -7.91 -43.92 -19.91
C SER A 551 -8.40 -44.24 -18.49
N GLY A 552 -8.45 -43.20 -17.64
CA GLY A 552 -9.63 -42.80 -16.84
C GLY A 552 -10.08 -43.61 -15.60
N SER A 553 -10.02 -42.99 -14.41
CA SER A 553 -10.88 -43.36 -13.24
C SER A 553 -10.92 -42.33 -12.08
N GLY A 554 -11.09 -41.04 -12.35
CA GLY A 554 -11.32 -40.01 -11.30
C GLY A 554 -12.77 -39.50 -11.19
N HIS A 555 -13.58 -39.72 -12.22
CA HIS A 555 -14.92 -39.15 -12.39
C HIS A 555 -16.11 -39.92 -11.76
N PRO A 556 -16.16 -41.27 -11.69
CA PRO A 556 -17.42 -41.99 -11.45
C PRO A 556 -18.15 -41.59 -10.17
N GLN A 557 -17.46 -41.55 -9.02
CA GLN A 557 -18.11 -41.43 -7.72
C GLN A 557 -18.59 -40.00 -7.40
N ARG A 558 -17.94 -38.96 -7.97
CA ARG A 558 -18.43 -37.57 -7.88
C ARG A 558 -19.51 -37.26 -8.91
N GLN A 559 -19.46 -37.90 -10.07
CA GLN A 559 -20.50 -37.77 -11.10
C GLN A 559 -21.81 -38.43 -10.67
N GLY A 560 -21.75 -39.61 -10.03
CA GLY A 560 -22.92 -40.29 -9.46
C GLY A 560 -23.67 -39.43 -8.42
N LEU A 561 -22.95 -38.83 -7.46
CA LEU A 561 -23.55 -37.94 -6.45
C LEU A 561 -24.17 -36.66 -7.05
N LEU A 562 -23.67 -36.20 -8.20
CA LEU A 562 -24.22 -35.06 -8.94
C LEU A 562 -25.50 -35.44 -9.69
N GLU A 563 -25.48 -36.55 -10.43
CA GLU A 563 -26.65 -37.04 -11.16
C GLU A 563 -27.77 -37.44 -10.19
N GLU A 564 -27.44 -38.01 -9.04
CA GLU A 564 -28.38 -38.24 -7.95
C GLU A 564 -28.95 -36.93 -7.37
N GLY A 565 -28.10 -35.92 -7.14
CA GLY A 565 -28.53 -34.59 -6.68
C GLY A 565 -29.47 -33.88 -7.66
N VAL A 566 -29.22 -34.02 -8.97
CA VAL A 566 -30.06 -33.48 -10.05
C VAL A 566 -31.36 -34.28 -10.19
N ALA A 567 -31.32 -35.61 -10.04
CA ALA A 567 -32.53 -36.45 -10.04
C ALA A 567 -33.46 -36.09 -8.86
N ARG A 568 -32.91 -35.89 -7.66
CA ARG A 568 -33.66 -35.39 -6.50
C ARG A 568 -34.26 -33.99 -6.74
N LEU A 569 -33.51 -33.08 -7.39
CA LEU A 569 -34.01 -31.74 -7.75
C LEU A 569 -35.18 -31.81 -8.74
N ARG A 570 -35.08 -32.65 -9.77
CA ARG A 570 -36.17 -32.87 -10.74
C ARG A 570 -37.42 -33.45 -10.07
N LYS A 571 -37.26 -34.47 -9.21
CA LYS A 571 -38.39 -35.04 -8.45
C LYS A 571 -39.07 -34.00 -7.55
N ALA A 572 -38.30 -33.20 -6.83
CA ALA A 572 -38.83 -32.12 -6.00
C ALA A 572 -39.53 -31.02 -6.81
N LEU A 573 -39.04 -30.71 -8.03
CA LEU A 573 -39.71 -29.79 -8.96
C LEU A 573 -41.09 -30.32 -9.38
N THR A 574 -41.19 -31.59 -9.77
CA THR A 574 -42.48 -32.22 -10.12
C THR A 574 -43.47 -32.14 -8.96
N GLN A 575 -43.06 -32.53 -7.75
CA GLN A 575 -43.91 -32.48 -6.55
C GLN A 575 -44.35 -31.04 -6.20
N ALA A 576 -43.46 -30.05 -6.33
CA ALA A 576 -43.81 -28.65 -6.11
C ALA A 576 -44.79 -28.12 -7.16
N GLU A 577 -44.66 -28.56 -8.42
CA GLU A 577 -45.51 -28.13 -9.53
C GLU A 577 -46.90 -28.79 -9.50
N GLU A 578 -47.03 -30.01 -8.98
CA GLU A 578 -48.32 -30.67 -8.70
C GLU A 578 -49.08 -30.03 -7.51
N LEU A 579 -48.34 -29.51 -6.51
CA LEU A 579 -48.93 -28.81 -5.37
C LEU A 579 -49.28 -27.35 -5.66
N LEU A 580 -48.59 -26.70 -6.59
CA LEU A 580 -48.76 -25.26 -6.86
C LEU A 580 -50.22 -24.85 -7.18
N PRO A 581 -51.01 -25.57 -8.01
CA PRO A 581 -52.40 -25.23 -8.30
C PRO A 581 -53.35 -25.36 -7.09
N ARG A 582 -52.94 -26.08 -6.04
CA ARG A 582 -53.73 -26.35 -4.84
C ARG A 582 -53.52 -25.29 -3.74
N LEU A 583 -52.65 -24.31 -4.00
CA LEU A 583 -52.24 -23.26 -3.06
C LEU A 583 -52.70 -21.88 -3.55
N SER A 584 -53.00 -20.98 -2.61
CA SER A 584 -53.41 -19.62 -2.91
C SER A 584 -52.55 -18.57 -2.17
N GLY A 585 -52.64 -17.32 -2.61
CA GLY A 585 -52.03 -16.16 -1.95
C GLY A 585 -50.53 -16.30 -1.65
N ARG A 586 -50.16 -16.14 -0.37
CA ARG A 586 -48.75 -16.08 0.06
C ARG A 586 -48.02 -17.42 -0.10
N HIS A 587 -48.71 -18.55 0.09
CA HIS A 587 -48.11 -19.89 -0.01
C HIS A 587 -47.80 -20.23 -1.48
N HIS A 588 -48.74 -19.94 -2.39
CA HIS A 588 -48.52 -20.03 -3.84
C HIS A 588 -47.31 -19.20 -4.28
N LYS A 589 -47.24 -17.92 -3.88
CA LYS A 589 -46.10 -17.05 -4.24
C LYS A 589 -44.77 -17.60 -3.72
N ARG A 590 -44.71 -18.03 -2.46
CA ARG A 590 -43.49 -18.59 -1.85
C ARG A 590 -42.99 -19.85 -2.56
N LEU A 591 -43.89 -20.79 -2.88
CA LEU A 591 -43.52 -22.01 -3.61
C LEU A 591 -43.12 -21.66 -5.06
N SER A 592 -43.88 -20.81 -5.76
CA SER A 592 -43.56 -20.32 -7.11
C SER A 592 -42.16 -19.71 -7.21
N ASP A 593 -41.78 -18.86 -6.25
CA ASP A 593 -40.47 -18.20 -6.28
C ASP A 593 -39.33 -19.19 -5.96
N THR A 594 -39.59 -20.23 -5.17
CA THR A 594 -38.61 -21.33 -4.93
C THR A 594 -38.48 -22.24 -6.15
N ILE A 595 -39.59 -22.57 -6.84
CA ILE A 595 -39.58 -23.29 -8.13
C ILE A 595 -38.76 -22.53 -9.18
N LYS A 596 -38.92 -21.21 -9.30
CA LYS A 596 -38.13 -20.38 -10.24
C LYS A 596 -36.62 -20.46 -9.96
N GLY A 597 -36.21 -20.45 -8.68
CA GLY A 597 -34.82 -20.64 -8.28
C GLY A 597 -34.28 -22.02 -8.68
N ALA A 598 -35.02 -23.07 -8.34
CA ALA A 598 -34.69 -24.46 -8.67
C ALA A 598 -34.58 -24.71 -10.19
N ARG A 599 -35.56 -24.24 -10.99
CA ARG A 599 -35.53 -24.31 -12.46
C ARG A 599 -34.31 -23.58 -13.03
N ARG A 600 -33.98 -22.38 -12.54
CA ARG A 600 -32.77 -21.64 -12.98
C ARG A 600 -31.48 -22.43 -12.70
N ARG A 601 -31.38 -23.13 -11.57
CA ARG A 601 -30.22 -23.98 -11.26
C ARG A 601 -30.16 -25.22 -12.15
N LEU A 602 -31.29 -25.86 -12.43
CA LEU A 602 -31.36 -27.00 -13.35
C LEU A 602 -30.94 -26.62 -14.78
N ASN A 603 -31.50 -25.53 -15.32
CA ASN A 603 -31.17 -25.06 -16.67
C ASN A 603 -29.69 -24.67 -16.82
N THR A 604 -29.07 -24.10 -15.78
CA THR A 604 -27.63 -23.77 -15.80
C THR A 604 -26.73 -25.00 -15.69
N TYR A 605 -27.20 -26.09 -15.06
CA TYR A 605 -26.52 -27.39 -15.08
C TYR A 605 -26.62 -28.05 -16.46
N GLU A 606 -27.82 -28.11 -17.04
CA GLU A 606 -28.06 -28.71 -18.36
C GLU A 606 -27.28 -27.97 -19.46
N SER A 607 -27.25 -26.64 -19.42
CA SER A 607 -26.46 -25.81 -20.33
C SER A 607 -24.94 -26.02 -20.23
N ALA A 608 -24.44 -26.43 -19.06
CA ALA A 608 -23.01 -26.73 -18.86
C ALA A 608 -22.68 -28.17 -19.28
N ARG A 609 -23.56 -29.12 -18.99
CA ARG A 609 -23.48 -30.51 -19.47
C ARG A 609 -23.45 -30.56 -21.01
N ALA A 610 -24.31 -29.79 -21.68
CA ALA A 610 -24.34 -29.67 -23.14
C ALA A 610 -23.05 -29.05 -23.74
N LYS A 611 -22.27 -28.31 -22.95
CA LYS A 611 -21.00 -27.67 -23.35
C LYS A 611 -19.75 -28.46 -22.93
N GLY A 612 -19.91 -29.66 -22.36
CA GLY A 612 -18.80 -30.50 -21.91
C GLY A 612 -17.95 -29.90 -20.77
N THR A 613 -18.47 -28.91 -20.02
CA THR A 613 -17.70 -28.19 -19.01
C THR A 613 -17.38 -29.08 -17.79
N PRO A 614 -16.12 -29.14 -17.31
CA PRO A 614 -15.78 -29.90 -16.11
C PRO A 614 -16.52 -29.41 -14.85
N TYR A 615 -16.90 -30.36 -13.99
CA TYR A 615 -17.74 -30.13 -12.81
C TYR A 615 -17.21 -29.07 -11.82
N LEU A 616 -15.89 -29.03 -11.60
CA LEU A 616 -15.28 -28.08 -10.66
C LEU A 616 -15.34 -26.63 -11.19
N ASP A 617 -15.17 -26.46 -12.49
CA ASP A 617 -15.21 -25.14 -13.15
C ASP A 617 -16.64 -24.57 -13.18
N TRP A 618 -17.65 -25.43 -13.33
CA TRP A 618 -19.06 -25.02 -13.28
C TRP A 618 -19.56 -24.68 -11.86
N LEU A 619 -19.03 -25.34 -10.83
CA LEU A 619 -19.43 -25.07 -9.45
C LEU A 619 -18.85 -23.77 -8.90
N GLY A 620 -17.57 -23.51 -9.17
CA GLY A 620 -16.81 -22.47 -8.50
C GLY A 620 -16.74 -22.65 -6.98
N SER A 621 -16.25 -21.62 -6.28
CA SER A 621 -16.03 -21.61 -4.82
C SER A 621 -17.29 -21.31 -3.99
N ARG A 622 -18.49 -21.74 -4.44
CA ARG A 622 -19.79 -21.41 -3.80
C ARG A 622 -20.60 -22.64 -3.40
N SER A 623 -21.39 -22.51 -2.34
CA SER A 623 -22.20 -23.56 -1.69
C SER A 623 -23.45 -24.02 -2.47
N ASP A 624 -23.67 -23.48 -3.67
CA ASP A 624 -24.95 -23.54 -4.38
C ASP A 624 -25.11 -24.80 -5.27
N THR A 625 -25.23 -25.97 -4.65
CA THR A 625 -25.32 -27.26 -5.36
C THR A 625 -26.76 -27.63 -5.79
N PRO A 626 -26.98 -28.47 -6.82
CA PRO A 626 -28.32 -29.00 -7.14
C PRO A 626 -28.99 -29.68 -5.94
N SER A 627 -28.22 -30.41 -5.12
CA SER A 627 -28.66 -31.03 -3.87
C SER A 627 -29.04 -30.01 -2.78
N HIS A 628 -28.52 -28.78 -2.82
CA HIS A 628 -28.95 -27.69 -1.94
C HIS A 628 -30.33 -27.17 -2.36
N HIS A 629 -30.54 -26.88 -3.66
CA HIS A 629 -31.86 -26.50 -4.18
C HIS A 629 -32.92 -27.58 -3.96
N ALA A 630 -32.57 -28.86 -4.12
CA ALA A 630 -33.49 -29.96 -3.85
C ALA A 630 -34.00 -29.95 -2.40
N ARG A 631 -33.10 -29.75 -1.43
CA ARG A 631 -33.46 -29.64 0.00
C ARG A 631 -34.27 -28.39 0.32
N LEU A 632 -33.97 -27.25 -0.32
CA LEU A 632 -34.76 -26.03 -0.14
C LEU A 632 -36.18 -26.18 -0.68
N LEU A 633 -36.33 -26.83 -1.84
CA LEU A 633 -37.63 -27.04 -2.46
C LEU A 633 -38.47 -28.08 -1.71
N LEU A 634 -37.87 -29.17 -1.22
CA LEU A 634 -38.56 -30.14 -0.36
C LEU A 634 -39.06 -29.51 0.95
N ARG A 635 -38.23 -28.68 1.62
CA ARG A 635 -38.68 -27.92 2.79
C ARG A 635 -39.78 -26.89 2.47
N ALA A 636 -39.77 -26.33 1.26
CA ALA A 636 -40.82 -25.41 0.81
C ALA A 636 -42.13 -26.17 0.56
N ILE A 637 -42.08 -27.40 0.04
CA ILE A 637 -43.21 -28.32 -0.10
C ILE A 637 -43.78 -28.68 1.28
N GLU A 638 -42.97 -29.23 2.19
CA GLU A 638 -43.38 -29.61 3.55
C GLU A 638 -44.08 -28.47 4.31
N ALA A 639 -43.62 -27.23 4.11
CA ALA A 639 -44.17 -26.04 4.76
C ALA A 639 -45.50 -25.53 4.17
N VAL A 640 -45.90 -25.97 2.97
CA VAL A 640 -47.16 -25.54 2.31
C VAL A 640 -48.16 -26.68 2.11
N GLU A 641 -47.71 -27.93 2.13
CA GLU A 641 -48.53 -29.13 1.98
C GLU A 641 -49.74 -29.19 2.95
N PRO A 642 -49.66 -28.78 4.23
CA PRO A 642 -50.83 -28.71 5.13
C PRO A 642 -51.88 -27.65 4.74
N HIS A 643 -51.56 -26.77 3.80
CA HIS A 643 -52.39 -25.65 3.34
C HIS A 643 -52.91 -25.86 1.91
N ALA A 644 -52.68 -27.05 1.32
CA ALA A 644 -53.13 -27.39 -0.03
C ALA A 644 -54.59 -27.86 -0.03
N GLY A 645 -55.41 -27.27 -0.90
CA GLY A 645 -56.81 -27.69 -1.08
C GLY A 645 -56.95 -29.14 -1.59
N PRO A 646 -58.17 -29.71 -1.54
CA PRO A 646 -58.43 -31.05 -2.08
C PRO A 646 -58.08 -31.15 -3.57
N GLN A 647 -57.67 -32.35 -4.00
CA GLN A 647 -57.17 -32.58 -5.35
C GLN A 647 -58.29 -32.38 -6.39
N PRO A 648 -58.10 -31.52 -7.41
CA PRO A 648 -59.09 -31.37 -8.47
C PRO A 648 -59.15 -32.64 -9.32
N THR A 649 -60.35 -33.19 -9.52
CA THR A 649 -60.57 -34.31 -10.45
C THR A 649 -60.48 -33.83 -11.91
N PRO A 650 -59.95 -34.65 -12.83
CA PRO A 650 -59.80 -34.26 -14.22
C PRO A 650 -61.19 -34.11 -14.88
N LYS A 651 -61.50 -32.90 -15.36
CA LYS A 651 -62.68 -32.64 -16.20
C LYS A 651 -62.28 -32.50 -17.67
N THR A 652 -63.02 -33.21 -18.51
CA THR A 652 -62.87 -33.34 -19.96
C THR A 652 -63.05 -32.01 -20.71
N GLU A 653 -62.37 -31.84 -21.86
CA GLU A 653 -62.64 -30.80 -22.87
C GLU A 653 -64.08 -30.87 -23.41
N PRO A 654 -64.63 -29.76 -23.96
CA PRO A 654 -64.77 -29.64 -25.42
C PRO A 654 -64.60 -28.15 -25.92
N PRO A 655 -65.00 -27.69 -27.15
CA PRO A 655 -64.01 -27.27 -28.16
C PRO A 655 -64.18 -25.89 -28.85
N VAL A 656 -63.12 -25.49 -29.57
CA VAL A 656 -62.97 -24.61 -30.77
C VAL A 656 -64.12 -23.68 -31.27
N ALA A 657 -63.79 -22.38 -31.45
CA ALA A 657 -64.22 -21.49 -32.56
C ALA A 657 -63.32 -20.20 -32.58
N SER A 658 -62.47 -19.96 -33.59
CA SER A 658 -62.69 -19.29 -34.89
C SER A 658 -62.60 -17.74 -34.89
N GLN A 659 -61.62 -17.18 -35.63
CA GLN A 659 -61.51 -15.76 -36.01
C GLN A 659 -62.31 -15.44 -37.30
N PRO A 660 -62.54 -14.15 -37.65
CA PRO A 660 -61.91 -13.63 -38.89
C PRO A 660 -61.49 -12.13 -38.88
N VAL A 661 -61.05 -11.65 -40.07
CA VAL A 661 -60.16 -10.53 -40.42
C VAL A 661 -60.91 -9.26 -40.95
N PRO A 662 -60.32 -8.03 -40.97
CA PRO A 662 -61.02 -6.77 -41.36
C PRO A 662 -60.77 -6.26 -42.81
N PRO A 663 -61.50 -5.21 -43.30
CA PRO A 663 -61.26 -4.51 -44.58
C PRO A 663 -60.88 -2.99 -44.49
N PRO A 664 -60.50 -2.29 -45.60
CA PRO A 664 -59.54 -1.15 -45.57
C PRO A 664 -59.92 0.12 -46.42
N ARG A 665 -58.89 0.93 -46.84
CA ARG A 665 -58.82 1.96 -47.95
C ARG A 665 -59.23 3.42 -47.57
N ILE A 666 -58.79 4.56 -48.17
CA ILE A 666 -58.19 4.99 -49.47
C ILE A 666 -57.19 6.20 -49.30
N THR A 667 -56.35 6.51 -50.31
CA THR A 667 -55.36 7.64 -50.43
C THR A 667 -55.68 8.64 -51.59
N GLN A 668 -54.92 9.77 -51.70
CA GLN A 668 -54.60 10.61 -52.91
C GLN A 668 -54.96 12.15 -52.86
N PRO A 669 -54.53 13.07 -53.79
CA PRO A 669 -53.30 13.91 -53.67
C PRO A 669 -53.39 15.37 -54.27
N ILE A 670 -52.29 15.91 -54.89
CA ILE A 670 -52.11 17.09 -55.82
C ILE A 670 -51.43 18.34 -55.17
N SER A 671 -50.16 18.74 -55.48
CA SER A 671 -49.56 19.56 -56.60
C SER A 671 -49.82 21.09 -56.49
N SER A 672 -49.02 22.07 -56.99
CA SER A 672 -47.78 22.14 -57.83
C SER A 672 -47.13 23.57 -57.76
N SER A 673 -45.89 23.74 -58.27
CA SER A 673 -45.14 25.03 -58.36
C SER A 673 -45.51 25.90 -59.59
N PRO A 674 -44.88 27.09 -59.76
CA PRO A 674 -44.03 27.28 -60.98
C PRO A 674 -42.75 28.13 -60.80
N GLN A 675 -41.93 28.21 -61.86
CA GLN A 675 -40.60 28.84 -61.97
C GLN A 675 -40.62 30.25 -62.60
N GLY A 676 -39.47 30.96 -62.60
CA GLY A 676 -39.23 32.19 -63.36
C GLY A 676 -37.74 32.38 -63.76
N LYS A 677 -37.53 33.12 -64.87
CA LYS A 677 -36.31 33.25 -65.70
C LYS A 677 -36.10 34.76 -66.04
N GLU A 678 -34.91 35.33 -66.29
CA GLU A 678 -33.51 34.84 -66.32
C GLU A 678 -32.52 36.04 -66.26
N SER A 679 -31.21 35.79 -66.42
CA SER A 679 -30.17 36.71 -66.95
C SER A 679 -29.73 37.96 -66.16
N GLY A 680 -28.41 38.05 -65.90
CA GLY A 680 -27.63 38.97 -66.75
C GLY A 680 -26.87 40.15 -66.14
N SER A 681 -26.48 40.13 -64.86
CA SER A 681 -25.44 41.04 -64.34
C SER A 681 -24.89 40.49 -63.04
N GLN A 682 -23.73 39.83 -63.04
CA GLN A 682 -23.10 39.31 -61.82
C GLN A 682 -22.84 40.46 -60.84
N SER A 683 -23.72 40.56 -59.84
CA SER A 683 -23.58 41.47 -58.72
C SER A 683 -22.29 41.13 -57.95
N PRO A 684 -21.69 42.06 -57.18
CA PRO A 684 -20.67 41.70 -56.20
C PRO A 684 -21.12 40.55 -55.27
N ARG A 685 -22.44 40.42 -55.06
CA ARG A 685 -23.08 39.34 -54.30
C ARG A 685 -23.13 37.99 -55.03
N ASP A 686 -23.13 37.98 -56.36
CA ASP A 686 -23.09 36.75 -57.16
C ASP A 686 -21.66 36.21 -57.22
N HIS A 687 -20.66 37.09 -57.44
CA HIS A 687 -19.24 36.70 -57.31
C HIS A 687 -18.93 36.19 -55.89
N SER A 688 -19.54 36.75 -54.84
CA SER A 688 -19.42 36.25 -53.47
C SER A 688 -20.10 34.89 -53.25
N ALA A 689 -21.11 34.55 -54.06
CA ALA A 689 -21.73 33.23 -54.06
C ALA A 689 -20.87 32.20 -54.79
N ASP A 690 -20.37 32.53 -55.98
CA ASP A 690 -19.46 31.69 -56.76
C ASP A 690 -18.16 31.40 -55.96
N GLN A 691 -17.60 32.40 -55.28
CA GLN A 691 -16.45 32.25 -54.39
C GLN A 691 -16.76 31.36 -53.17
N PHE A 692 -17.98 31.41 -52.63
CA PHE A 692 -18.39 30.55 -51.53
C PHE A 692 -18.55 29.10 -51.99
N ASP A 693 -19.16 28.86 -53.15
CA ASP A 693 -19.37 27.52 -53.70
C ASP A 693 -18.03 26.88 -54.12
N GLU A 694 -17.04 27.66 -54.58
CA GLU A 694 -15.67 27.19 -54.80
C GLU A 694 -15.00 26.77 -53.48
N LEU A 695 -15.14 27.54 -52.39
CA LEU A 695 -14.66 27.14 -51.07
C LEU A 695 -15.37 25.85 -50.57
N VAL A 696 -16.65 25.64 -50.89
CA VAL A 696 -17.36 24.38 -50.60
C VAL A 696 -16.77 23.21 -51.38
N ASN A 697 -16.39 23.40 -52.64
CA ASN A 697 -15.75 22.35 -53.44
C ASN A 697 -14.34 22.01 -52.93
N GLN A 698 -13.53 23.01 -52.62
CA GLN A 698 -12.21 22.81 -52.01
C GLN A 698 -12.29 22.13 -50.64
N PHE A 699 -13.32 22.44 -49.84
CA PHE A 699 -13.59 21.76 -48.59
C PHE A 699 -13.92 20.27 -48.81
N ARG A 700 -14.80 19.96 -49.76
CA ARG A 700 -15.13 18.57 -50.12
C ARG A 700 -13.93 17.78 -50.61
N GLU A 701 -13.01 18.42 -51.33
CA GLU A 701 -11.76 17.77 -51.73
C GLU A 701 -10.85 17.52 -50.52
N ALA A 702 -10.69 18.50 -49.62
CA ALA A 702 -9.98 18.32 -48.36
C ALA A 702 -10.60 17.20 -47.48
N GLN A 703 -11.93 17.04 -47.49
CA GLN A 703 -12.62 15.92 -46.84
C GLN A 703 -12.26 14.56 -47.47
N ARG A 704 -12.14 14.46 -48.80
CA ARG A 704 -11.77 13.22 -49.51
C ARG A 704 -10.36 12.76 -49.18
N VAL A 705 -9.41 13.69 -49.09
CA VAL A 705 -8.00 13.41 -48.74
C VAL A 705 -7.72 13.44 -47.23
N LEU A 706 -8.75 13.70 -46.40
CA LEU A 706 -8.67 13.83 -44.94
C LEU A 706 -7.68 14.92 -44.45
N ASP A 707 -7.52 16.00 -45.20
CA ASP A 707 -6.68 17.15 -44.85
C ASP A 707 -7.45 18.12 -43.92
N VAL A 708 -7.32 17.87 -42.61
CA VAL A 708 -8.09 18.53 -41.55
C VAL A 708 -7.68 20.00 -41.33
N ASP A 709 -6.40 20.34 -41.45
CA ASP A 709 -5.92 21.73 -41.28
C ASP A 709 -6.37 22.60 -42.48
N ARG A 710 -6.27 22.08 -43.71
CA ARG A 710 -6.79 22.78 -44.91
C ARG A 710 -8.30 22.98 -44.85
N ALA A 711 -9.05 21.96 -44.42
CA ALA A 711 -10.49 22.04 -44.23
C ALA A 711 -10.88 23.10 -43.18
N GLU A 712 -10.14 23.23 -42.08
CA GLU A 712 -10.38 24.30 -41.09
C GLU A 712 -10.13 25.69 -41.68
N GLN A 713 -9.02 25.88 -42.41
CA GLN A 713 -8.70 27.17 -43.04
C GLN A 713 -9.79 27.60 -44.02
N ILE A 714 -10.28 26.67 -44.85
CA ILE A 714 -11.39 26.91 -45.79
C ILE A 714 -12.69 27.28 -45.04
N TYR A 715 -13.03 26.57 -43.96
CA TYR A 715 -14.21 26.91 -43.14
C TYR A 715 -14.11 28.31 -42.50
N ARG A 716 -12.91 28.70 -42.02
CA ARG A 716 -12.67 30.06 -41.48
C ARG A 716 -12.84 31.14 -42.55
N MET A 717 -12.44 30.88 -43.80
CA MET A 717 -12.63 31.81 -44.93
C MET A 717 -14.09 31.89 -45.39
N ALA A 718 -14.82 30.78 -45.40
CA ALA A 718 -16.22 30.71 -45.82
C ALA A 718 -17.18 31.45 -44.87
N GLY A 719 -16.89 31.48 -43.56
CA GLY A 719 -17.74 32.07 -42.53
C GLY A 719 -18.06 33.58 -42.71
N PRO A 720 -17.05 34.45 -42.92
CA PRO A 720 -17.25 35.87 -43.20
C PRO A 720 -18.04 36.13 -44.50
N ILE A 721 -17.71 35.43 -45.59
CA ILE A 721 -18.39 35.54 -46.89
C ILE A 721 -19.88 35.18 -46.73
N TYR A 722 -20.17 34.07 -46.05
CA TYR A 722 -21.53 33.66 -45.70
C TYR A 722 -22.30 34.73 -44.93
N LYS A 723 -21.71 35.32 -43.88
CA LYS A 723 -22.44 36.28 -43.02
C LYS A 723 -22.62 37.66 -43.65
N ALA A 724 -21.62 38.16 -44.39
CA ALA A 724 -21.54 39.57 -44.79
C ALA A 724 -21.79 39.83 -46.27
N GLN A 725 -21.59 38.85 -47.15
CA GLN A 725 -21.56 39.06 -48.60
C GLN A 725 -22.63 38.27 -49.37
N LEU A 726 -23.02 37.09 -48.87
CA LEU A 726 -24.12 36.28 -49.42
C LEU A 726 -25.51 36.88 -49.13
N SER A 727 -26.43 36.78 -50.09
CA SER A 727 -27.82 37.26 -49.94
C SER A 727 -28.62 36.41 -48.94
N PRO A 728 -29.69 36.94 -48.29
CA PRO A 728 -30.46 36.18 -47.30
C PRO A 728 -31.05 34.86 -47.83
N ALA A 729 -31.45 34.83 -49.11
CA ALA A 729 -31.94 33.61 -49.76
C ALA A 729 -30.82 32.58 -49.98
N ALA A 730 -29.63 33.02 -50.37
CA ALA A 730 -28.46 32.16 -50.54
C ALA A 730 -27.88 31.69 -49.19
N GLN A 731 -27.90 32.55 -48.16
CA GLN A 731 -27.62 32.16 -46.77
C GLN A 731 -28.57 31.04 -46.33
N HIS A 732 -29.88 31.16 -46.54
CA HIS A 732 -30.83 30.11 -46.18
C HIS A 732 -30.56 28.79 -46.93
N ARG A 733 -30.19 28.86 -48.23
CA ARG A 733 -29.83 27.69 -49.04
C ARG A 733 -28.54 27.00 -48.55
N ASN A 734 -27.52 27.78 -48.21
CA ASN A 734 -26.18 27.28 -47.87
C ASN A 734 -25.98 27.06 -46.35
N ARG A 735 -26.96 27.43 -45.51
CA ARG A 735 -27.01 27.13 -44.07
C ARG A 735 -26.73 25.67 -43.71
N PRO A 736 -27.35 24.65 -44.34
CA PRO A 736 -27.02 23.25 -44.07
C PRO A 736 -25.57 22.91 -44.41
N ILE A 737 -25.03 23.45 -45.51
CA ILE A 737 -23.64 23.20 -45.95
C ILE A 737 -22.66 23.82 -44.93
N LEU A 738 -22.87 25.07 -44.49
CA LEU A 738 -22.02 25.69 -43.48
C LEU A 738 -22.11 24.97 -42.11
N ALA A 739 -23.27 24.38 -41.79
CA ALA A 739 -23.46 23.54 -40.61
C ALA A 739 -22.77 22.18 -40.75
N GLU A 740 -22.76 21.58 -41.95
CA GLU A 740 -22.02 20.37 -42.28
C GLU A 740 -20.51 20.61 -42.16
N MET A 741 -19.98 21.67 -42.78
CA MET A 741 -18.56 22.05 -42.69
C MET A 741 -18.13 22.23 -41.22
N ARG A 742 -18.93 22.96 -40.43
CA ARG A 742 -18.68 23.14 -39.00
C ARG A 742 -18.72 21.82 -38.23
N THR A 743 -19.73 20.98 -38.50
CA THR A 743 -19.89 19.69 -37.81
C THR A 743 -18.73 18.77 -38.15
N TRP A 744 -18.31 18.71 -39.41
CA TRP A 744 -17.19 17.88 -39.83
C TRP A 744 -15.87 18.38 -39.22
N VAL A 745 -15.52 19.67 -39.35
CA VAL A 745 -14.31 20.23 -38.70
C VAL A 745 -14.36 20.04 -37.17
N GLY A 746 -15.53 20.22 -36.55
CA GLY A 746 -15.72 20.03 -35.12
C GLY A 746 -15.59 18.56 -34.66
N VAL A 747 -16.03 17.61 -35.48
CA VAL A 747 -15.87 16.17 -35.25
C VAL A 747 -14.41 15.74 -35.44
N GLN A 748 -13.68 16.34 -36.39
CA GLN A 748 -12.24 16.09 -36.58
C GLN A 748 -11.34 16.88 -35.60
N GLN A 749 -11.82 17.95 -34.95
CA GLN A 749 -11.05 18.77 -34.00
C GLN A 749 -11.77 19.09 -32.65
N PRO A 750 -12.27 18.11 -31.88
CA PRO A 750 -12.94 18.38 -30.60
C PRO A 750 -12.03 19.03 -29.53
N ASN A 751 -10.71 18.85 -29.63
CA ASN A 751 -9.77 19.15 -28.55
C ASN A 751 -8.96 20.46 -28.70
N ARG A 752 -8.93 21.11 -29.88
CA ARG A 752 -8.01 22.24 -30.16
C ARG A 752 -8.55 23.59 -29.65
N SER A 753 -9.77 23.99 -30.01
CA SER A 753 -10.36 25.26 -29.54
C SER A 753 -10.70 25.22 -28.04
N SER A 754 -11.07 24.04 -27.52
CA SER A 754 -11.44 23.84 -26.12
C SER A 754 -10.22 23.87 -25.18
N SER A 755 -9.05 23.39 -25.62
CA SER A 755 -7.82 23.43 -24.82
C SER A 755 -7.21 24.83 -24.73
N LEU A 756 -7.17 25.59 -25.84
CA LEU A 756 -6.69 26.98 -25.84
C LEU A 756 -7.57 27.90 -24.97
N LEU A 757 -8.90 27.76 -25.05
CA LEU A 757 -9.82 28.53 -24.20
C LEU A 757 -9.66 28.16 -22.72
N ARG A 758 -9.47 26.86 -22.41
CA ARG A 758 -9.16 26.40 -21.05
C ARG A 758 -7.80 26.93 -20.56
N ARG A 759 -6.78 27.02 -21.42
CA ARG A 759 -5.46 27.61 -21.08
C ARG A 759 -5.58 29.09 -20.76
N CYS A 760 -6.23 29.89 -21.61
CA CYS A 760 -6.47 31.32 -21.36
C CYS A 760 -7.23 31.56 -20.03
N ARG A 761 -8.25 30.74 -19.74
CA ARG A 761 -8.99 30.79 -18.47
C ARG A 761 -8.12 30.44 -17.25
N ARG A 762 -7.24 29.43 -17.37
CA ARG A 762 -6.30 29.08 -16.30
C ARG A 762 -5.31 30.21 -16.01
N LEU A 763 -4.78 30.89 -17.03
CA LEU A 763 -3.88 32.04 -16.83
C LEU A 763 -4.58 33.18 -16.07
N ILE A 764 -5.81 33.54 -16.48
CA ILE A 764 -6.62 34.56 -15.79
C ILE A 764 -6.95 34.15 -14.33
N HIS A 765 -7.15 32.86 -14.07
CA HIS A 765 -7.34 32.34 -12.72
C HIS A 765 -6.04 32.36 -11.91
N GLN A 766 -4.90 31.98 -12.50
CA GLN A 766 -3.60 31.95 -11.83
C GLN A 766 -3.19 33.36 -11.38
N MET A 767 -3.32 34.37 -12.25
CA MET A 767 -3.08 35.77 -11.88
C MET A 767 -3.98 36.24 -10.72
N ARG A 768 -5.21 35.70 -10.61
CA ARG A 768 -6.14 36.00 -9.49
C ARG A 768 -5.73 35.33 -8.19
N ASP A 769 -5.29 34.09 -8.22
CA ASP A 769 -5.01 33.26 -7.03
C ASP A 769 -3.60 33.51 -6.46
N GLU A 770 -2.64 33.82 -7.33
CA GLU A 770 -1.22 34.03 -6.99
C GLU A 770 -0.80 35.51 -6.93
N LYS A 771 -1.76 36.44 -6.99
CA LYS A 771 -1.56 37.90 -7.11
C LYS A 771 -0.41 38.47 -6.26
N ASP A 772 -0.40 38.13 -4.97
CA ASP A 772 0.53 38.70 -3.99
C ASP A 772 1.85 37.91 -3.89
N LYS A 773 1.99 36.82 -4.66
CA LYS A 773 3.17 35.93 -4.70
C LYS A 773 3.95 36.01 -6.02
N LEU A 774 3.32 36.50 -7.08
CA LEU A 774 3.96 36.67 -8.39
C LEU A 774 4.98 37.83 -8.35
N SER A 775 6.19 37.55 -8.82
CA SER A 775 7.15 38.61 -9.22
C SER A 775 6.59 39.38 -10.42
N THR A 776 7.05 40.62 -10.60
CA THR A 776 6.54 41.44 -11.70
C THR A 776 6.89 40.84 -13.06
N ASP A 777 8.09 40.26 -13.25
CA ASP A 777 8.44 39.53 -14.48
C ASP A 777 7.53 38.31 -14.75
N ALA A 778 7.17 37.55 -13.72
CA ALA A 778 6.24 36.43 -13.87
C ALA A 778 4.84 36.93 -14.27
N LEU A 779 4.39 38.06 -13.71
CA LEU A 779 3.13 38.70 -14.09
C LEU A 779 3.16 39.22 -15.55
N VAL A 780 4.30 39.76 -16.02
CA VAL A 780 4.50 40.16 -17.44
C VAL A 780 4.28 38.97 -18.37
N ALA A 781 4.93 37.84 -18.09
CA ALA A 781 4.85 36.64 -18.92
C ALA A 781 3.42 36.08 -18.99
N LEU A 782 2.73 36.01 -17.85
CA LEU A 782 1.36 35.49 -17.76
C LEU A 782 0.32 36.39 -18.48
N VAL A 783 0.46 37.72 -18.38
CA VAL A 783 -0.42 38.67 -19.08
C VAL A 783 -0.22 38.56 -20.59
N ALA A 784 1.03 38.57 -21.07
CA ALA A 784 1.34 38.46 -22.49
C ALA A 784 0.87 37.13 -23.11
N GLU A 785 1.01 36.01 -22.39
CA GLU A 785 0.51 34.71 -22.86
C GLU A 785 -1.03 34.67 -22.93
N ALA A 786 -1.72 35.26 -21.95
CA ALA A 786 -3.17 35.35 -21.93
C ALA A 786 -3.71 36.22 -23.09
N GLU A 787 -3.04 37.32 -23.42
CA GLU A 787 -3.35 38.17 -24.56
C GLU A 787 -3.22 37.41 -25.89
N ALA A 788 -2.07 36.80 -26.15
CA ALA A 788 -1.80 36.05 -27.39
C ALA A 788 -2.75 34.83 -27.58
N LEU A 789 -3.26 34.26 -26.48
CA LEU A 789 -4.30 33.24 -26.54
C LEU A 789 -5.69 33.84 -26.80
N SER A 790 -5.99 35.03 -26.27
CA SER A 790 -7.29 35.70 -26.42
C SER A 790 -7.60 36.11 -27.87
N GLU A 791 -6.59 36.36 -28.70
CA GLU A 791 -6.77 36.61 -30.14
C GLU A 791 -7.25 35.37 -30.90
N ARG A 792 -7.00 34.18 -30.35
CA ARG A 792 -7.22 32.87 -30.98
C ARG A 792 -8.48 32.16 -30.48
N VAL A 793 -9.16 32.71 -29.46
CA VAL A 793 -10.37 32.14 -28.85
C VAL A 793 -11.39 33.21 -28.49
N THR A 794 -12.69 32.93 -28.65
CA THR A 794 -13.73 33.90 -28.30
C THR A 794 -13.97 33.95 -26.79
N LEU A 795 -13.40 34.95 -26.11
CA LEU A 795 -13.68 35.26 -24.70
C LEU A 795 -15.04 35.95 -24.51
N SER A 796 -15.66 35.73 -23.34
CA SER A 796 -16.83 36.50 -22.89
C SER A 796 -16.43 37.90 -22.41
N ASP A 797 -17.39 38.81 -22.32
CA ASP A 797 -17.11 40.21 -21.97
C ASP A 797 -16.70 40.40 -20.49
N GLY A 798 -16.99 39.43 -19.62
CA GLY A 798 -16.42 39.38 -18.27
C GLY A 798 -14.94 39.05 -18.29
N GLU A 799 -14.54 38.02 -19.05
CA GLU A 799 -13.15 37.57 -19.17
C GLU A 799 -12.25 38.64 -19.82
N LYS A 800 -12.76 39.36 -20.84
CA LYS A 800 -12.06 40.51 -21.43
C LYS A 800 -11.83 41.64 -20.41
N LYS A 801 -12.84 41.95 -19.58
CA LYS A 801 -12.73 42.98 -18.52
C LYS A 801 -11.75 42.58 -17.41
N ASP A 802 -11.64 41.29 -17.11
CA ASP A 802 -10.66 40.77 -16.16
C ASP A 802 -9.23 40.83 -16.72
N LEU A 803 -8.99 40.44 -17.98
CA LEU A 803 -7.68 40.60 -18.61
C LEU A 803 -7.24 42.08 -18.67
N ALA A 804 -8.15 42.97 -19.08
CA ALA A 804 -7.91 44.42 -19.08
C ALA A 804 -7.79 45.05 -17.66
N ARG A 805 -8.06 44.31 -16.60
CA ARG A 805 -7.75 44.71 -15.21
C ARG A 805 -6.31 44.34 -14.85
N TRP A 806 -5.84 43.18 -15.27
CA TRP A 806 -4.48 42.70 -15.01
C TRP A 806 -3.42 43.51 -15.75
N GLN A 807 -3.68 43.89 -17.01
CA GLN A 807 -2.85 44.85 -17.76
C GLN A 807 -2.56 46.13 -16.97
N ARG A 808 -3.62 46.76 -16.43
CA ARG A 808 -3.50 47.98 -15.62
C ARG A 808 -2.79 47.74 -14.29
N HIS A 809 -3.01 46.60 -13.64
CA HIS A 809 -2.31 46.28 -12.39
C HIS A 809 -0.80 46.07 -12.59
N LEU A 810 -0.40 45.43 -13.68
CA LEU A 810 0.99 45.26 -14.07
C LEU A 810 1.68 46.61 -14.33
N GLN A 811 0.99 47.53 -15.01
CA GLN A 811 1.49 48.88 -15.25
C GLN A 811 1.79 49.63 -13.94
N THR A 812 0.86 49.63 -12.98
CA THR A 812 1.07 50.27 -11.67
C THR A 812 2.21 49.63 -10.86
N ARG A 813 2.45 48.31 -10.97
CA ARG A 813 3.58 47.66 -10.28
C ARG A 813 4.93 48.10 -10.86
N ARG A 814 5.04 48.20 -12.19
CA ARG A 814 6.26 48.69 -12.85
C ARG A 814 6.58 50.14 -12.46
N GLU A 815 5.58 51.00 -12.37
CA GLU A 815 5.73 52.39 -11.92
C GLU A 815 6.22 52.47 -10.46
N ALA A 816 5.74 51.58 -9.59
CA ALA A 816 6.20 51.48 -8.20
C ALA A 816 7.64 50.93 -8.08
N GLU A 817 8.01 49.89 -8.84
CA GLU A 817 9.35 49.30 -8.82
C GLU A 817 10.42 50.26 -9.40
N GLN A 818 10.08 51.00 -10.46
CA GLN A 818 10.92 52.08 -10.99
C GLN A 818 11.11 53.22 -9.98
N SER A 819 10.15 53.43 -9.09
CA SER A 819 10.26 54.41 -7.99
C SER A 819 11.07 53.88 -6.80
N ALA A 820 11.12 52.55 -6.60
CA ALA A 820 11.81 51.92 -5.47
C ALA A 820 13.29 51.59 -5.76
N SER A 821 13.66 51.36 -7.02
CA SER A 821 15.04 51.08 -7.43
C SER A 821 15.99 52.30 -7.36
N ALA A 822 15.55 53.42 -6.79
CA ALA A 822 16.34 54.64 -6.62
C ALA A 822 17.08 54.72 -5.27
N ASP A 823 16.71 53.89 -4.28
CA ASP A 823 17.30 53.85 -2.94
C ASP A 823 17.86 52.44 -2.61
N ASP A 824 19.18 52.35 -2.41
CA ASP A 824 20.00 51.17 -2.02
C ASP A 824 20.60 51.45 -0.60
N PRO A 825 21.32 50.57 0.17
CA PRO A 825 21.78 49.20 -0.11
C PRO A 825 21.79 48.15 1.05
N SER A 826 22.18 46.91 0.68
CA SER A 826 23.06 45.95 1.41
C SER A 826 22.61 45.00 2.56
N GLU A 827 23.07 43.74 2.40
CA GLU A 827 23.59 42.72 3.37
C GLU A 827 22.78 42.17 4.57
N ASN A 828 22.68 40.82 4.62
CA ASN A 828 23.19 40.03 5.76
C ASN A 828 23.29 38.50 5.48
N GLU A 829 24.32 37.87 6.06
CA GLU A 829 24.58 36.42 5.99
C GLU A 829 23.81 35.64 7.10
N HIS A 830 23.79 34.30 7.02
CA HIS A 830 23.24 33.43 8.06
C HIS A 830 24.28 32.46 8.62
N VAL A 831 24.43 32.49 9.96
CA VAL A 831 25.44 31.77 10.74
C VAL A 831 24.99 30.35 11.10
N GLY A 832 25.90 29.37 11.05
CA GLY A 832 25.70 28.00 11.54
C GLY A 832 26.22 27.79 12.97
N GLU A 833 25.49 27.03 13.79
CA GLU A 833 25.82 26.76 15.21
C GLU A 833 27.02 25.80 15.36
N ALA A 834 27.96 26.14 16.27
CA ALA A 834 29.15 25.34 16.57
C ALA A 834 28.92 24.30 17.70
N ARG A 835 29.69 23.21 17.68
CA ARG A 835 29.60 22.08 18.64
C ARG A 835 30.44 22.26 19.90
N LEU A 836 30.09 21.54 20.97
CA LEU A 836 30.86 21.56 22.22
C LEU A 836 32.16 20.74 22.14
N SER A 837 33.12 21.12 22.96
CA SER A 837 34.35 20.34 23.20
C SER A 837 34.19 19.34 24.36
N GLN A 838 35.04 18.31 24.37
CA GLN A 838 34.99 17.23 25.37
C GLN A 838 35.12 17.73 26.82
N SER A 839 35.91 18.78 27.08
CA SER A 839 36.06 19.36 28.42
C SER A 839 34.77 20.06 28.89
N GLN A 840 34.08 20.76 27.98
CA GLN A 840 32.78 21.38 28.26
C GLN A 840 31.71 20.32 28.54
N ILE A 841 31.68 19.22 27.78
CA ILE A 841 30.76 18.09 28.00
C ILE A 841 30.96 17.49 29.40
N LEU A 842 32.20 17.25 29.83
CA LEU A 842 32.49 16.71 31.17
C LEU A 842 32.11 17.67 32.30
N GLN A 843 32.36 18.97 32.14
CA GLN A 843 31.94 19.99 33.11
C GLN A 843 30.41 20.04 33.25
N LEU A 844 29.69 20.12 32.13
CA LEU A 844 28.22 20.07 32.13
C LEU A 844 27.68 18.78 32.74
N ALA A 845 28.28 17.63 32.42
CA ALA A 845 27.88 16.33 32.95
C ALA A 845 28.00 16.26 34.47
N SER A 846 29.08 16.76 35.07
CA SER A 846 29.22 16.81 36.54
C SER A 846 28.08 17.60 37.20
N THR A 847 27.72 18.75 36.63
CA THR A 847 26.68 19.64 37.15
C THR A 847 25.29 19.03 36.99
N VAL A 848 25.00 18.43 35.82
CA VAL A 848 23.74 17.72 35.54
C VAL A 848 23.60 16.48 36.43
N ARG A 849 24.69 15.74 36.67
CA ARG A 849 24.68 14.57 37.55
C ARG A 849 24.24 14.95 38.96
N THR A 850 24.83 15.98 39.59
CA THR A 850 24.44 16.43 40.94
C THR A 850 22.94 16.74 41.03
N LEU A 851 22.36 17.38 40.01
CA LEU A 851 20.94 17.72 39.99
C LEU A 851 20.04 16.49 39.77
N LEU A 852 20.49 15.49 39.01
CA LEU A 852 19.77 14.21 38.87
C LEU A 852 19.84 13.38 40.16
N GLU A 853 20.94 13.38 40.89
CA GLU A 853 21.05 12.74 42.21
C GLU A 853 20.11 13.40 43.24
N GLN A 854 19.96 14.73 43.21
CA GLN A 854 18.94 15.43 44.01
C GLN A 854 17.51 15.06 43.58
N THR A 855 17.25 14.95 42.28
CA THR A 855 15.95 14.54 41.71
C THR A 855 15.59 13.11 42.14
N ALA A 856 16.59 12.22 42.19
CA ALA A 856 16.47 10.83 42.65
C ALA A 856 16.07 10.74 44.13
N ARG A 857 16.78 11.48 45.00
CA ARG A 857 16.45 11.59 46.43
C ARG A 857 15.06 12.18 46.68
N GLY A 858 14.67 13.18 45.89
CA GLY A 858 13.33 13.75 45.88
C GLY A 858 12.24 12.83 45.29
N GLN A 859 12.59 11.61 44.87
CA GLN A 859 11.71 10.60 44.27
C GLN A 859 10.85 11.12 43.09
N SER A 860 11.35 12.14 42.40
CA SER A 860 10.63 12.86 41.34
C SER A 860 11.07 12.44 39.94
N LEU A 861 10.47 13.02 38.90
CA LEU A 861 10.96 12.98 37.52
C LEU A 861 11.24 14.42 37.08
N THR A 862 12.12 14.59 36.11
CA THR A 862 12.52 15.91 35.59
C THR A 862 12.49 15.93 34.07
N THR A 863 12.48 17.12 33.47
CA THR A 863 12.59 17.29 32.01
C THR A 863 13.87 18.04 31.69
N TRP A 864 14.34 17.94 30.45
CA TRP A 864 15.51 18.72 30.01
C TRP A 864 15.33 20.24 30.20
N GLY A 865 14.09 20.74 29.98
CA GLY A 865 13.75 22.14 30.23
C GLY A 865 13.75 22.53 31.71
N GLU A 866 13.37 21.61 32.61
CA GLU A 866 13.42 21.82 34.06
C GLU A 866 14.87 21.81 34.58
N LEU A 867 15.72 20.90 34.10
CA LEU A 867 17.16 20.90 34.36
C LEU A 867 17.79 22.24 33.94
N ARG A 868 17.48 22.71 32.73
CA ARG A 868 17.94 24.00 32.21
C ARG A 868 17.47 25.19 33.05
N ARG A 869 16.22 25.17 33.54
CA ARG A 869 15.68 26.24 34.40
C ARG A 869 16.35 26.27 35.78
N ARG A 870 16.66 25.10 36.36
CA ARG A 870 17.30 24.99 37.69
C ARG A 870 18.79 25.31 37.68
N LEU A 871 19.49 25.00 36.59
CA LEU A 871 20.92 25.33 36.43
C LEU A 871 21.14 26.76 35.91
N GLY A 872 20.15 27.36 35.25
CA GLY A 872 20.25 28.66 34.62
C GLY A 872 20.74 28.58 33.18
N GLU A 873 20.22 29.47 32.33
CA GLU A 873 20.49 29.43 30.89
C GLU A 873 21.94 29.72 30.48
N SER A 874 22.71 30.35 31.37
CA SER A 874 24.16 30.59 31.22
C SER A 874 25.01 29.36 31.52
N VAL A 875 24.51 28.43 32.35
CA VAL A 875 25.22 27.19 32.72
C VAL A 875 24.83 26.05 31.79
N LEU A 876 23.55 25.92 31.44
CA LEU A 876 23.07 24.96 30.43
C LEU A 876 22.47 25.71 29.22
N PRO A 877 23.27 26.06 28.20
CA PRO A 877 22.77 26.71 27.00
C PRO A 877 21.88 25.75 26.17
N ARG A 878 21.29 26.24 25.07
CA ARG A 878 20.60 25.36 24.12
C ARG A 878 21.65 24.51 23.40
N LEU A 879 21.68 23.22 23.72
CA LEU A 879 22.59 22.25 23.11
C LEU A 879 21.90 21.51 21.95
N HIS A 880 22.65 21.20 20.90
CA HIS A 880 22.21 20.28 19.85
C HIS A 880 21.96 18.88 20.46
N PRO A 881 20.96 18.09 19.99
CA PRO A 881 20.62 16.78 20.55
C PRO A 881 21.79 15.82 20.82
N ASP A 882 22.76 15.71 19.91
CA ASP A 882 23.94 14.85 20.13
C ASP A 882 24.78 15.30 21.35
N ASP A 883 25.00 16.61 21.53
CA ASP A 883 25.73 17.16 22.69
C ASP A 883 24.94 16.92 23.99
N GLN A 884 23.60 16.90 23.95
CA GLN A 884 22.77 16.47 25.09
C GLN A 884 22.97 14.97 25.38
N GLY A 885 23.11 14.14 24.35
CA GLY A 885 23.41 12.72 24.45
C GLY A 885 24.75 12.46 25.14
N GLU A 886 25.82 13.09 24.65
CA GLU A 886 27.17 12.96 25.22
C GLU A 886 27.25 13.44 26.67
N VAL A 887 26.56 14.54 27.02
CA VAL A 887 26.44 15.00 28.42
C VAL A 887 25.77 13.93 29.28
N LEU A 888 24.72 13.26 28.82
CA LEU A 888 24.03 12.20 29.58
C LEU A 888 24.82 10.88 29.65
N VAL A 889 25.58 10.53 28.62
CA VAL A 889 26.53 9.41 28.66
C VAL A 889 27.64 9.70 29.67
N ALA A 890 28.16 10.92 29.70
CA ALA A 890 29.15 11.33 30.69
C ALA A 890 28.58 11.40 32.12
N VAL A 891 27.32 11.79 32.30
CA VAL A 891 26.61 11.75 33.60
C VAL A 891 26.61 10.35 34.20
N ASP A 892 26.29 9.33 33.39
CA ASP A 892 26.10 7.94 33.85
C ASP A 892 27.33 7.04 33.66
N ARG A 893 28.46 7.57 33.17
CA ARG A 893 29.68 6.80 32.90
C ARG A 893 30.19 6.00 34.10
N ASP A 894 30.10 6.59 35.29
CA ASP A 894 30.57 5.98 36.55
C ASP A 894 29.45 5.20 37.29
N THR A 895 28.27 5.05 36.69
CA THR A 895 27.14 4.30 37.28
C THR A 895 27.36 2.78 37.09
N PRO A 896 27.43 1.97 38.18
CA PRO A 896 27.71 0.53 38.08
C PRO A 896 26.72 -0.27 37.22
N ALA A 897 27.19 -1.34 36.56
CA ALA A 897 26.38 -2.15 35.63
C ALA A 897 25.12 -2.81 36.25
N ASN A 898 25.11 -2.99 37.57
CA ASN A 898 23.99 -3.52 38.34
C ASN A 898 23.02 -2.43 38.85
N GLU A 899 23.38 -1.16 38.75
CA GLU A 899 22.58 -0.01 39.20
C GLU A 899 21.85 0.67 38.03
N PRO A 900 20.61 1.14 38.25
CA PRO A 900 19.85 1.90 37.25
C PRO A 900 20.50 3.26 36.96
N LEU A 901 20.39 3.71 35.72
CA LEU A 901 20.97 4.96 35.21
C LEU A 901 20.22 6.20 35.73
N LEU A 902 20.94 7.25 36.16
CA LEU A 902 20.37 8.53 36.62
C LEU A 902 19.59 9.25 35.52
N SER A 903 20.04 9.12 34.26
CA SER A 903 19.34 9.60 33.06
C SER A 903 17.94 9.00 32.87
N SER A 904 17.58 7.91 33.56
CA SER A 904 16.20 7.37 33.54
C SER A 904 15.18 8.32 34.16
N LEU A 905 15.60 9.28 35.00
CA LEU A 905 14.71 10.27 35.62
C LEU A 905 14.27 11.38 34.66
N ILE A 906 14.89 11.46 33.48
CA ILE A 906 14.56 12.46 32.46
C ILE A 906 13.40 11.94 31.62
N VAL A 907 12.36 12.77 31.49
CA VAL A 907 11.15 12.49 30.71
C VAL A 907 10.83 13.63 29.74
N VAL A 908 9.93 13.35 28.78
CA VAL A 908 9.32 14.31 27.87
C VAL A 908 7.80 14.33 28.09
N GLY A 909 7.19 15.52 28.04
CA GLY A 909 5.74 15.67 28.15
C GLY A 909 5.18 15.10 29.46
N ASP A 910 4.11 14.31 29.35
CA ASP A 910 3.32 13.75 30.46
C ASP A 910 4.00 12.59 31.21
N GLY A 911 5.33 12.59 31.32
CA GLY A 911 6.10 11.54 31.99
C GLY A 911 6.55 10.39 31.08
N GLU A 912 6.60 10.61 29.76
CA GLU A 912 7.07 9.61 28.79
C GLU A 912 8.60 9.53 28.74
N ILE A 913 9.11 8.34 28.37
CA ILE A 913 10.54 8.04 28.29
C ILE A 913 11.29 9.02 27.36
N HIS A 914 12.42 9.57 27.81
CA HIS A 914 13.20 10.49 26.99
C HIS A 914 13.82 9.79 25.76
N PRO A 915 13.71 10.33 24.52
CA PRO A 915 14.22 9.69 23.31
C PRO A 915 15.72 9.32 23.37
N LEU A 916 16.54 10.12 24.06
CA LEU A 916 17.97 9.85 24.24
C LEU A 916 18.27 8.69 25.20
N TYR A 917 17.31 8.21 26.01
CA TYR A 917 17.58 7.15 27.01
C TYR A 917 18.10 5.86 26.38
N ARG A 918 17.55 5.42 25.24
CA ARG A 918 18.06 4.24 24.51
C ARG A 918 19.49 4.45 24.04
N HIS A 919 19.84 5.66 23.61
CA HIS A 919 21.21 6.00 23.20
C HIS A 919 22.17 5.99 24.39
N VAL A 920 21.80 6.61 25.52
CA VAL A 920 22.63 6.64 26.74
C VAL A 920 22.87 5.23 27.29
N ALA A 921 21.82 4.41 27.40
CA ALA A 921 21.94 3.04 27.89
C ALA A 921 22.80 2.15 26.95
N PHE A 922 22.63 2.29 25.63
CA PHE A 922 23.46 1.58 24.66
C PHE A 922 24.94 2.01 24.69
N SER A 923 25.22 3.31 24.81
CA SER A 923 26.58 3.85 24.91
C SER A 923 27.30 3.52 26.23
N LEU A 924 26.60 2.90 27.19
CA LEU A 924 27.11 2.41 28.47
C LEU A 924 27.03 0.88 28.59
N ASP A 925 27.00 0.19 27.44
CA ASP A 925 26.94 -1.28 27.31
C ASP A 925 25.85 -1.94 28.17
N ARG A 926 24.68 -1.30 28.30
CA ARG A 926 23.50 -1.92 28.90
C ARG A 926 22.72 -2.73 27.85
N ASP A 927 22.15 -3.86 28.27
CA ASP A 927 21.16 -4.56 27.45
C ASP A 927 19.91 -3.69 27.29
N VAL A 928 19.59 -3.28 26.05
CA VAL A 928 18.41 -2.44 25.75
C VAL A 928 17.49 -3.14 24.74
N PRO A 929 16.18 -3.26 25.01
CA PRO A 929 15.23 -3.85 24.07
C PRO A 929 15.13 -3.08 22.75
N LEU A 930 14.95 -3.82 21.66
CA LEU A 930 14.70 -3.25 20.32
C LEU A 930 13.23 -2.80 20.12
N SER A 931 12.30 -3.26 20.97
CA SER A 931 10.89 -2.87 20.93
C SER A 931 10.62 -1.72 21.89
N ASP A 932 9.90 -0.68 21.45
CA ASP A 932 9.58 0.49 22.28
C ASP A 932 8.63 0.16 23.43
N ALA A 933 7.73 -0.80 23.25
CA ALA A 933 6.85 -1.28 24.32
C ALA A 933 7.64 -2.03 25.41
N ALA A 934 8.66 -2.80 25.02
CA ALA A 934 9.55 -3.48 25.95
C ALA A 934 10.46 -2.46 26.66
N LEU A 935 11.04 -1.53 25.91
CA LEU A 935 11.88 -0.45 26.46
C LEU A 935 11.13 0.39 27.49
N ARG A 936 9.90 0.82 27.22
CA ARG A 936 9.05 1.56 28.19
C ARG A 936 8.81 0.74 29.45
N SER A 937 8.56 -0.56 29.31
CA SER A 937 8.30 -1.46 30.44
C SER A 937 9.54 -1.62 31.33
N GLU A 938 10.71 -1.83 30.73
CA GLU A 938 11.98 -1.96 31.45
C GLU A 938 12.43 -0.63 32.06
N TRP A 939 12.33 0.49 31.33
CA TRP A 939 12.60 1.83 31.86
C TRP A 939 11.73 2.16 33.07
N THR A 940 10.44 1.78 33.05
CA THR A 940 9.56 1.95 34.22
C THR A 940 10.06 1.17 35.43
N VAL A 941 10.59 -0.04 35.23
CA VAL A 941 11.21 -0.84 36.30
C VAL A 941 12.52 -0.20 36.78
N GLU A 942 13.37 0.32 35.87
CA GLU A 942 14.61 1.00 36.23
C GLU A 942 14.35 2.28 37.06
N VAL A 943 13.35 3.09 36.69
CA VAL A 943 12.92 4.27 37.48
C VAL A 943 12.46 3.87 38.89
N LEU A 944 11.71 2.77 39.02
CA LEU A 944 11.30 2.26 40.33
C LEU A 944 12.50 1.75 41.15
N ARG A 945 13.42 1.00 40.53
CA ARG A 945 14.66 0.54 41.17
C ARG A 945 15.52 1.72 41.63
N LEU A 946 15.64 2.76 40.81
CA LEU A 946 16.41 3.96 41.11
C LEU A 946 15.81 4.71 42.31
N ARG A 947 14.48 4.91 42.32
CA ARG A 947 13.76 5.52 43.46
C ARG A 947 13.89 4.73 44.75
N THR A 948 13.97 3.40 44.68
CA THR A 948 14.23 2.55 45.86
C THR A 948 15.68 2.67 46.33
N LEU A 949 16.65 2.67 45.42
CA LEU A 949 18.08 2.78 45.72
C LEU A 949 18.45 4.16 46.31
N TRP A 950 17.90 5.25 45.78
CA TRP A 950 18.09 6.62 46.28
C TRP A 950 17.13 7.02 47.40
N LYS A 951 16.30 6.10 47.91
CA LYS A 951 15.56 6.31 49.17
C LYS A 951 16.46 6.18 50.41
N HIS A 952 17.62 5.55 50.25
CA HIS A 952 18.54 5.16 51.32
C HIS A 952 19.99 5.68 51.07
N ARG A 953 20.17 6.66 50.17
CA ARG A 953 21.41 7.37 49.78
C ARG A 953 21.17 8.88 49.70
#